data_AF-A0A7Y4AHQ2-F1
#
_entry.id   AF-A0A7Y4AHQ2-F1
#
_cell.length_a   1.000
_cell.length_b   1.000
_cell.length_c   1.000
_cell.angle_alpha   90.00
_cell.angle_beta   90.00
_cell.angle_gamma   90.00
#
_symmetry.space_group_name_H-M   'P 1'
#
loop_
_entity.id
_entity.type
_entity.pdbx_description
1 polymer ?
#
loop_
_entity_poly.entity_id
_entity_poly.type
_entity_poly.pdbx_seq_one_letter_code
_entity_poly.pdbx_strand_id
1 'polypeptide(L)'
;MTNATTQILTKAGKELMAKLAAEEKELRIDKFIFADVPDRADFPLETDATPSQYVVHESDVHERGRISTDMVIYSTTLASNVGPFYFNWRGLYCSEHNTVIAIHHPVRTPKTKDEPGVAGNTLVRSQVIKYDNISGITNITVDPKSWQYNATPRMNQMDADTAQAMVDQNGNDWFIEDAFLVTPKSTAFNVKSGSGYVSGRRVALDFERTLQVLEKPSFIYVDLYKDGSPTGEYQTQFEFVVTSEEKDDYNDEQGKQHFVCKIAKVHADGTVSDLRPARESADRKWVGENFRGVDEAIESKYLQTGDQNTDDVIDTTRSHAMGSVKKVKAFAVGETSSLSSFYSYPHFNNELWVASSDVNNNGAWISELTGNEGITLSLPFGVVIGDSIAEGHPELHGRLHNELGQVDLAHENESGQLSYEFGAITGLYWYNHGIGGQQTAQILARWKRDVLGLDYDPGDGKGTRTLPGKPAFVVVNVGINNISYGHGIEGAKTDLISMAKSCCENGILAVFNTPPAYRTSDEVKQSQIQELRSWMQTELIRFGVWVFDAWDWSRLPDLVQPNPRLIKDSVHPSKVGYKSMARAIVESTEIPWCLDSLVVDTSLDPQMMPTKYARPSEYKVQVGSQRINVDANSEQETQSIPLNFSVSNEKELSVFITKAEAVTGNNWSGLSGAVWCFSKLKSGQVSKRQELPDVIGAMASGIIVNDGNGWKVFDHGKPYGIENMVIEAGALLLRFSAPCQSISVATIGVEETIVAVGAFVAGDPLRWRIHLKDENGLSVNAESIVNTYISITAN
;
A
#
# COMPACT_ATOMS: atom_id res chain seq x y z
N MET A 1 -11.86 -19.22 8.48
CA MET A 1 -11.01 -20.31 9.00
C MET A 1 -9.73 -19.68 9.49
N THR A 2 -9.45 -19.74 10.79
CA THR A 2 -8.14 -19.34 11.34
C THR A 2 -7.06 -20.12 10.58
N ASN A 3 -6.04 -19.45 10.05
CA ASN A 3 -4.85 -20.11 9.49
C ASN A 3 -4.07 -20.78 10.63
N ALA A 4 -4.65 -21.86 11.15
CA ALA A 4 -4.07 -22.68 12.19
C ALA A 4 -2.92 -23.45 11.53
N THR A 5 -1.72 -22.89 11.68
CA THR A 5 -0.49 -23.48 11.15
C THR A 5 0.01 -24.48 12.18
N THR A 6 0.35 -25.68 11.74
CA THR A 6 0.90 -26.72 12.63
C THR A 6 2.26 -26.33 13.20
N GLN A 7 2.85 -25.22 12.73
CA GLN A 7 4.14 -24.71 13.18
C GLN A 7 4.04 -23.22 13.56
N ILE A 8 4.62 -22.84 14.70
CA ILE A 8 4.69 -21.45 15.17
C ILE A 8 6.04 -21.12 15.81
N LEU A 9 6.32 -19.83 15.97
CA LEU A 9 7.31 -19.30 16.89
C LEU A 9 6.71 -19.14 18.29
N THR A 10 7.44 -19.53 19.33
CA THR A 10 6.98 -19.34 20.71
C THR A 10 7.19 -17.89 21.15
N LYS A 11 6.43 -17.42 22.13
CA LYS A 11 6.60 -16.11 22.76
C LYS A 11 8.01 -15.96 23.34
N ALA A 12 8.47 -16.97 24.08
CA ALA A 12 9.82 -16.99 24.65
C ALA A 12 10.92 -16.97 23.57
N GLY A 13 10.68 -17.62 22.42
CA GLY A 13 11.57 -17.58 21.27
C GLY A 13 11.67 -16.20 20.64
N LYS A 14 10.53 -15.52 20.43
CA LYS A 14 10.49 -14.15 19.89
C LYS A 14 11.17 -13.15 20.84
N GLU A 15 10.91 -13.26 22.14
CA GLU A 15 11.54 -12.42 23.17
C GLU A 15 13.07 -12.62 23.19
N LEU A 16 13.54 -13.87 23.08
CA LEU A 16 14.97 -14.16 23.02
C LEU A 16 15.61 -13.61 21.74
N MET A 17 14.97 -13.77 20.59
CA MET A 17 15.45 -13.19 19.32
C MET A 17 15.56 -11.67 19.41
N ALA A 18 14.53 -10.99 19.93
CA ALA A 18 14.53 -9.55 20.09
C ALA A 18 15.64 -9.07 21.05
N LYS A 19 15.83 -9.79 22.16
CA LYS A 19 16.90 -9.49 23.13
C LYS A 19 18.29 -9.63 22.51
N LEU A 20 18.56 -10.75 21.83
CA LEU A 20 19.88 -10.99 21.23
C LEU A 20 20.15 -10.05 20.05
N ALA A 21 19.12 -9.68 19.28
CA ALA A 21 19.23 -8.67 18.24
C ALA A 21 19.62 -7.29 18.83
N ALA A 22 19.01 -6.88 19.94
CA ALA A 22 19.35 -5.61 20.62
C ALA A 22 20.75 -5.63 21.28
N GLU A 23 21.21 -6.80 21.71
CA GLU A 23 22.56 -7.00 22.27
C GLU A 23 23.64 -7.27 21.20
N GLU A 24 23.27 -7.29 19.90
CA GLU A 24 24.13 -7.66 18.77
C GLU A 24 24.84 -9.02 18.95
N LYS A 25 24.13 -9.99 19.55
CA LYS A 25 24.65 -11.35 19.80
C LYS A 25 24.01 -12.39 18.88
N GLU A 26 24.78 -13.42 18.54
CA GLU A 26 24.31 -14.53 17.71
C GLU A 26 23.34 -15.43 18.48
N LEU A 27 22.17 -15.72 17.90
CA LEU A 27 21.26 -16.76 18.39
C LEU A 27 21.70 -18.13 17.87
N ARG A 28 22.15 -19.01 18.77
CA ARG A 28 22.51 -20.39 18.45
C ARG A 28 21.36 -21.36 18.75
N ILE A 29 20.66 -21.80 17.72
CA ILE A 29 19.72 -22.93 17.79
C ILE A 29 20.47 -24.21 17.49
N ASP A 30 20.54 -25.13 18.46
CA ASP A 30 21.43 -26.29 18.40
C ASP A 30 20.72 -27.65 18.50
N LYS A 31 19.46 -27.69 18.96
CA LYS A 31 18.76 -28.95 19.17
C LYS A 31 17.36 -29.02 18.56
N PHE A 32 16.99 -30.23 18.18
CA PHE A 32 15.63 -30.67 17.96
C PHE A 32 15.17 -31.56 19.13
N ILE A 33 14.04 -31.21 19.73
CA ILE A 33 13.38 -32.00 20.77
C ILE A 33 12.16 -32.70 20.17
N PHE A 34 12.00 -34.00 20.42
CA PHE A 34 10.86 -34.81 20.00
C PHE A 34 10.09 -35.32 21.21
N ALA A 35 8.76 -35.22 21.18
CA ALA A 35 7.89 -35.67 22.26
C ALA A 35 6.62 -36.38 21.76
N ASP A 36 6.07 -37.27 22.59
CA ASP A 36 4.78 -37.95 22.37
C ASP A 36 3.79 -37.50 23.45
N VAL A 37 3.08 -36.41 23.17
CA VAL A 37 2.17 -35.77 24.13
C VAL A 37 0.77 -36.36 23.99
N PRO A 38 0.18 -36.97 25.03
CA PRO A 38 -1.19 -37.47 24.98
C PRO A 38 -2.20 -36.32 24.87
N ASP A 39 -3.31 -36.54 24.16
CA ASP A 39 -4.46 -35.62 24.03
C ASP A 39 -4.09 -34.17 23.70
N ARG A 40 -3.01 -34.00 22.93
CA ARG A 40 -2.51 -32.69 22.52
C ARG A 40 -3.44 -32.03 21.49
N ALA A 41 -3.65 -30.72 21.63
CA ALA A 41 -4.31 -29.91 20.63
C ALA A 41 -3.66 -30.04 19.23
N ASP A 42 -4.48 -29.93 18.19
CA ASP A 42 -4.04 -30.04 16.79
C ASP A 42 -3.03 -28.94 16.40
N PHE A 43 -3.12 -27.77 17.05
CA PHE A 43 -2.28 -26.60 16.76
C PHE A 43 -1.57 -26.12 18.02
N PRO A 44 -0.28 -25.75 17.93
CA PRO A 44 0.46 -25.19 19.05
C PRO A 44 -0.01 -23.75 19.38
N LEU A 45 0.17 -23.33 20.64
CA LEU A 45 -0.02 -21.96 21.10
C LEU A 45 1.33 -21.28 21.35
N GLU A 46 1.43 -19.96 21.15
CA GLU A 46 2.70 -19.25 21.34
C GLU A 46 3.25 -19.33 22.77
N THR A 47 2.38 -19.60 23.75
CA THR A 47 2.73 -19.80 25.16
C THR A 47 3.17 -21.23 25.49
N ASP A 48 3.11 -22.16 24.54
CA ASP A 48 3.50 -23.54 24.77
C ASP A 48 5.00 -23.65 25.06
N ALA A 49 5.32 -24.48 26.04
CA ALA A 49 6.67 -24.79 26.46
C ALA A 49 7.08 -26.21 26.03
N THR A 50 8.35 -26.54 26.20
CA THR A 50 8.84 -27.91 26.01
C THR A 50 8.08 -28.86 26.94
N PRO A 51 7.42 -29.92 26.42
CA PRO A 51 6.69 -30.88 27.25
C PRO A 51 7.67 -31.89 27.88
N SER A 52 8.46 -31.44 28.87
CA SER A 52 9.61 -32.18 29.42
C SER A 52 9.31 -33.61 29.87
N GLN A 53 8.10 -33.89 30.36
CA GLN A 53 7.68 -35.23 30.81
C GLN A 53 7.38 -36.21 29.67
N TYR A 54 7.18 -35.70 28.45
CA TYR A 54 6.79 -36.47 27.27
C TYR A 54 7.88 -36.49 26.20
N VAL A 55 9.08 -35.94 26.50
CA VAL A 55 10.22 -35.97 25.59
C VAL A 55 10.71 -37.40 25.41
N VAL A 56 10.75 -37.84 24.15
CA VAL A 56 11.17 -39.20 23.77
C VAL A 56 12.58 -39.21 23.19
N HIS A 57 13.04 -38.09 22.61
CA HIS A 57 14.37 -37.99 22.01
C HIS A 57 14.82 -36.54 21.82
N GLU A 58 16.12 -36.29 21.93
CA GLU A 58 16.79 -35.05 21.54
C GLU A 58 17.83 -35.36 20.48
N SER A 59 17.94 -34.52 19.46
CA SER A 59 18.91 -34.67 18.39
C SER A 59 19.52 -33.32 18.05
N ASP A 60 20.80 -33.30 17.71
CA ASP A 60 21.48 -32.07 17.30
C ASP A 60 20.96 -31.61 15.93
N VAL A 61 21.05 -30.30 15.68
CA VAL A 61 20.92 -29.74 14.33
C VAL A 61 22.12 -30.19 13.51
N HIS A 62 21.88 -30.96 12.45
CA HIS A 62 22.94 -31.41 11.55
C HIS A 62 23.19 -30.43 10.40
N GLU A 63 22.14 -29.75 9.91
CA GLU A 63 22.22 -28.88 8.75
C GLU A 63 21.38 -27.61 8.96
N ARG A 64 21.86 -26.48 8.43
CA ARG A 64 21.20 -25.18 8.50
C ARG A 64 21.37 -24.42 7.19
N GLY A 65 20.36 -23.66 6.79
CA GLY A 65 20.41 -22.90 5.53
C GLY A 65 19.55 -21.65 5.53
N ARG A 66 19.91 -20.68 4.71
CA ARG A 66 19.22 -19.40 4.50
C ARG A 66 18.32 -19.48 3.28
N ILE A 67 17.00 -19.41 3.47
CA ILE A 67 16.04 -19.33 2.36
C ILE A 67 15.92 -17.87 1.88
N SER A 68 15.88 -16.92 2.82
CA SER A 68 15.89 -15.47 2.57
C SER A 68 16.47 -14.74 3.78
N THR A 69 16.50 -13.40 3.76
CA THR A 69 16.93 -12.60 4.94
C THR A 69 16.10 -12.90 6.18
N ASP A 70 14.81 -13.18 6.01
CA ASP A 70 13.84 -13.36 7.09
C ASP A 70 13.42 -14.82 7.28
N MET A 71 14.07 -15.76 6.58
CA MET A 71 13.75 -17.19 6.64
C MET A 71 14.99 -18.06 6.66
N VAL A 72 15.09 -18.90 7.69
CA VAL A 72 16.13 -19.92 7.84
C VAL A 72 15.52 -21.28 8.06
N ILE A 73 16.21 -22.34 7.63
CA ILE A 73 15.79 -23.72 7.80
C ILE A 73 16.82 -24.49 8.62
N TYR A 74 16.32 -25.30 9.54
CA TYR A 74 17.10 -26.23 10.35
C TYR A 74 16.67 -27.66 10.03
N SER A 75 17.63 -28.58 9.98
CA SER A 75 17.37 -29.97 9.68
C SER A 75 18.16 -30.91 10.59
N THR A 76 17.54 -32.03 10.94
CA THR A 76 18.19 -33.15 11.63
C THR A 76 17.82 -34.48 10.98
N THR A 77 18.64 -35.50 11.23
CA THR A 77 18.51 -36.85 10.67
C THR A 77 18.47 -37.86 11.80
N LEU A 78 17.33 -38.52 11.96
CA LEU A 78 17.17 -39.65 12.88
C LEU A 78 17.52 -40.93 12.11
N ALA A 79 18.73 -41.43 12.28
CA ALA A 79 19.23 -42.63 11.63
C ALA A 79 18.48 -43.91 12.05
N SER A 80 18.66 -45.00 11.31
CA SER A 80 17.97 -46.29 11.53
C SER A 80 18.29 -46.94 12.88
N ASN A 81 19.39 -46.57 13.53
CA ASN A 81 19.77 -47.04 14.87
C ASN A 81 19.07 -46.28 16.03
N VAL A 82 18.34 -45.21 15.75
CA VAL A 82 17.60 -44.39 16.72
C VAL A 82 16.14 -44.86 16.82
N GLY A 83 15.61 -45.03 18.05
CA GLY A 83 14.26 -45.53 18.30
C GLY A 83 14.24 -46.82 19.15
N PRO A 84 13.09 -47.52 19.26
CA PRO A 84 11.78 -47.15 18.71
C PRO A 84 11.02 -46.18 19.61
N PHE A 85 10.27 -45.24 19.02
CA PHE A 85 9.34 -44.38 19.74
C PHE A 85 8.32 -43.78 18.77
N TYR A 86 7.23 -43.25 19.33
CA TYR A 86 6.35 -42.35 18.61
C TYR A 86 6.69 -40.91 18.98
N PHE A 87 6.44 -39.99 18.07
CA PHE A 87 6.44 -38.57 18.41
C PHE A 87 5.29 -37.91 17.66
N ASN A 88 4.61 -37.01 18.33
CA ASN A 88 3.63 -36.13 17.70
C ASN A 88 4.04 -34.67 17.83
N TRP A 89 5.03 -34.30 18.65
CA TRP A 89 5.50 -32.94 18.89
C TRP A 89 6.99 -32.79 18.55
N ARG A 90 7.38 -31.64 18.00
CA ARG A 90 8.78 -31.29 17.75
C ARG A 90 9.05 -29.82 18.05
N GLY A 91 10.18 -29.53 18.70
CA GLY A 91 10.62 -28.17 19.00
C GLY A 91 12.04 -27.91 18.52
N LEU A 92 12.30 -26.68 18.07
CA LEU A 92 13.65 -26.14 17.90
C LEU A 92 14.07 -25.46 19.19
N TYR A 93 15.25 -25.80 19.69
CA TYR A 93 15.70 -25.43 21.04
C TYR A 93 17.08 -24.78 21.02
N CYS A 94 17.22 -23.75 21.86
CA CYS A 94 18.48 -23.07 22.13
C CYS A 94 18.97 -23.48 23.52
N SER A 95 20.01 -24.33 23.57
CA SER A 95 20.54 -24.84 24.83
C SER A 95 21.21 -23.77 25.69
N GLU A 96 21.80 -22.75 25.07
CA GLU A 96 22.48 -21.64 25.78
C GLU A 96 21.52 -20.84 26.68
N HIS A 97 20.30 -20.59 26.20
CA HIS A 97 19.29 -19.81 26.91
C HIS A 97 18.18 -20.65 27.52
N ASN A 98 18.26 -21.98 27.39
CA ASN A 98 17.25 -22.92 27.87
C ASN A 98 15.84 -22.62 27.32
N THR A 99 15.74 -22.24 26.03
CA THR A 99 14.50 -21.71 25.41
C THR A 99 14.10 -22.51 24.17
N VAL A 100 12.83 -22.91 24.10
CA VAL A 100 12.22 -23.43 22.86
C VAL A 100 11.85 -22.26 21.95
N ILE A 101 12.36 -22.28 20.73
CA ILE A 101 12.23 -21.18 19.77
C ILE A 101 10.99 -21.34 18.90
N ALA A 102 10.78 -22.54 18.37
CA ALA A 102 9.68 -22.86 17.46
C ALA A 102 9.12 -24.23 17.78
N ILE A 103 7.80 -24.38 17.64
CA ILE A 103 7.08 -25.63 17.89
C ILE A 103 6.39 -26.08 16.61
N HIS A 104 6.41 -27.38 16.35
CA HIS A 104 5.68 -28.03 15.27
C HIS A 104 4.89 -29.23 15.82
N HIS A 105 3.63 -29.34 15.41
CA HIS A 105 2.72 -30.43 15.73
C HIS A 105 2.53 -31.36 14.52
N PRO A 106 3.48 -32.29 14.26
CA PRO A 106 3.26 -33.32 13.24
C PRO A 106 2.17 -34.32 13.64
N VAL A 107 1.65 -35.04 12.65
CA VAL A 107 0.89 -36.28 12.88
C VAL A 107 1.78 -37.27 13.64
N ARG A 108 1.19 -38.01 14.58
CA ARG A 108 1.90 -39.00 15.40
C ARG A 108 2.64 -40.00 14.49
N THR A 109 3.96 -39.92 14.47
CA THR A 109 4.82 -40.64 13.52
C THR A 109 5.64 -41.71 14.26
N PRO A 110 5.70 -42.96 13.77
CA PRO A 110 6.59 -43.98 14.32
C PRO A 110 8.05 -43.80 13.86
N LYS A 111 8.98 -43.90 14.80
CA LYS A 111 10.40 -44.17 14.54
C LYS A 111 10.67 -45.64 14.86
N THR A 112 11.13 -46.41 13.89
CA THR A 112 11.53 -47.81 14.05
C THR A 112 13.05 -47.91 14.08
N LYS A 113 13.56 -48.85 14.89
CA LYS A 113 14.99 -49.12 15.03
C LYS A 113 15.36 -50.39 14.28
N ASP A 114 16.59 -50.50 13.81
CA ASP A 114 17.15 -51.72 13.25
C ASP A 114 17.09 -52.89 14.25
N GLU A 115 16.53 -54.02 13.79
CA GLU A 115 16.50 -55.29 14.51
C GLU A 115 16.97 -56.42 13.57
N PRO A 116 17.41 -57.59 14.09
CA PRO A 116 17.86 -58.69 13.24
C PRO A 116 16.79 -59.13 12.23
N GLY A 117 17.03 -58.88 10.94
CA GLY A 117 16.11 -59.20 9.85
C GLY A 117 15.03 -58.13 9.56
N VAL A 118 15.00 -57.01 10.30
CA VAL A 118 14.05 -55.90 10.09
C VAL A 118 14.80 -54.58 10.03
N ALA A 119 14.82 -53.93 8.86
CA ALA A 119 15.44 -52.62 8.70
C ALA A 119 14.60 -51.52 9.37
N GLY A 120 15.23 -50.71 10.21
CA GLY A 120 14.65 -49.50 10.80
C GLY A 120 14.53 -48.37 9.78
N ASN A 121 13.65 -47.40 10.05
CA ASN A 121 13.48 -46.25 9.16
C ASN A 121 14.52 -45.16 9.45
N THR A 122 14.96 -44.41 8.44
CA THR A 122 15.72 -43.16 8.65
C THR A 122 14.78 -41.99 8.36
N LEU A 123 14.68 -41.04 9.29
CA LEU A 123 13.79 -39.87 9.15
C LEU A 123 14.61 -38.58 9.09
N VAL A 124 14.44 -37.84 8.01
CA VAL A 124 14.97 -36.47 7.90
C VAL A 124 13.87 -35.49 8.26
N ARG A 125 14.17 -34.53 9.14
CA ARG A 125 13.21 -33.58 9.69
C ARG A 125 13.73 -32.17 9.54
N SER A 126 13.07 -31.39 8.70
CA SER A 126 13.33 -29.96 8.50
C SER A 126 12.25 -29.10 9.17
N GLN A 127 12.64 -27.90 9.57
CA GLN A 127 11.76 -26.88 10.14
C GLN A 127 12.22 -25.48 9.73
N VAL A 128 11.33 -24.70 9.12
CA VAL A 128 11.61 -23.33 8.63
C VAL A 128 11.16 -22.31 9.66
N ILE A 129 12.03 -21.40 10.07
CA ILE A 129 11.66 -20.27 10.94
C ILE A 129 11.58 -19.00 10.10
N LYS A 130 10.51 -18.22 10.29
CA LYS A 130 10.35 -16.87 9.72
C LYS A 130 10.37 -15.82 10.83
N TYR A 131 11.34 -14.92 10.80
CA TYR A 131 11.44 -13.76 11.71
C TYR A 131 12.30 -12.68 11.05
N ASP A 132 12.02 -11.41 11.34
CA ASP A 132 12.71 -10.27 10.72
C ASP A 132 14.23 -10.35 10.91
N ASN A 133 14.97 -10.27 9.81
CA ASN A 133 16.43 -10.38 9.76
C ASN A 133 17.03 -11.58 10.53
N ILE A 134 16.30 -12.71 10.62
CA ILE A 134 16.76 -13.87 11.39
C ILE A 134 18.06 -14.48 10.86
N SER A 135 18.33 -14.36 9.56
CA SER A 135 19.60 -14.81 8.98
C SER A 135 20.80 -14.04 9.55
N GLY A 136 20.62 -12.75 9.87
CA GLY A 136 21.61 -11.92 10.55
C GLY A 136 21.77 -12.31 12.02
N ILE A 137 20.66 -12.45 12.75
CA ILE A 137 20.67 -12.81 14.18
C ILE A 137 21.29 -14.20 14.41
N THR A 138 21.06 -15.15 13.50
CA THR A 138 21.60 -16.53 13.60
C THR A 138 22.92 -16.72 12.86
N ASN A 139 23.41 -15.67 12.17
CA ASN A 139 24.62 -15.69 11.35
C ASN A 139 24.65 -16.84 10.31
N ILE A 140 23.50 -17.17 9.70
CA ILE A 140 23.38 -18.22 8.68
C ILE A 140 23.44 -17.58 7.29
N THR A 141 24.55 -17.81 6.60
CA THR A 141 24.82 -17.25 5.26
C THR A 141 24.79 -18.25 4.13
N VAL A 142 24.75 -19.55 4.44
CA VAL A 142 24.80 -20.64 3.46
C VAL A 142 23.41 -21.00 2.94
N ASP A 143 23.29 -21.30 1.65
CA ASP A 143 22.03 -21.73 1.04
C ASP A 143 21.61 -23.13 1.52
N PRO A 144 20.30 -23.41 1.63
CA PRO A 144 19.79 -24.74 1.97
C PRO A 144 20.13 -25.76 0.88
N LYS A 145 20.39 -27.00 1.29
CA LYS A 145 20.51 -28.14 0.38
C LYS A 145 19.16 -28.44 -0.27
N SER A 146 19.20 -28.99 -1.49
CA SER A 146 18.02 -29.29 -2.31
C SER A 146 16.98 -30.21 -1.63
N TRP A 147 17.40 -31.05 -0.70
CA TRP A 147 16.51 -31.93 0.06
C TRP A 147 15.89 -31.28 1.31
N GLN A 148 16.41 -30.13 1.77
CA GLN A 148 15.96 -29.54 3.03
C GLN A 148 14.57 -28.93 2.92
N TYR A 149 14.21 -28.39 1.76
CA TYR A 149 12.93 -27.76 1.50
C TYR A 149 12.33 -28.23 0.18
N ASN A 150 11.00 -28.30 0.12
CA ASN A 150 10.31 -28.62 -1.12
C ASN A 150 10.22 -27.37 -2.02
N ALA A 151 11.02 -27.34 -3.08
CA ALA A 151 10.99 -26.25 -4.07
C ALA A 151 9.86 -26.39 -5.10
N THR A 152 9.18 -27.54 -5.18
CA THR A 152 8.15 -27.82 -6.18
C THR A 152 7.02 -26.78 -6.20
N PRO A 153 6.46 -26.31 -5.06
CA PRO A 153 5.43 -25.26 -5.09
C PRO A 153 5.92 -23.96 -5.73
N ARG A 154 7.17 -23.57 -5.47
CA ARG A 154 7.79 -22.39 -6.09
C ARG A 154 7.97 -22.60 -7.59
N MET A 155 8.43 -23.77 -8.01
CA MET A 155 8.61 -24.09 -9.44
C MET A 155 7.26 -24.10 -10.17
N ASN A 156 6.23 -24.70 -9.57
CA ASN A 156 4.87 -24.68 -10.11
C ASN A 156 4.32 -23.26 -10.23
N GLN A 157 4.60 -22.40 -9.24
CA GLN A 157 4.21 -20.99 -9.30
C GLN A 157 4.96 -20.26 -10.41
N MET A 158 6.28 -20.47 -10.57
CA MET A 158 7.05 -19.86 -11.66
C MET A 158 6.53 -20.29 -13.04
N ASP A 159 6.16 -21.56 -13.19
CA ASP A 159 5.53 -22.09 -14.40
C ASP A 159 4.16 -21.45 -14.67
N ALA A 160 3.35 -21.25 -13.62
CA ALA A 160 2.06 -20.60 -13.69
C ALA A 160 2.18 -19.11 -14.03
N ASP A 161 3.11 -18.39 -13.38
CA ASP A 161 3.40 -16.97 -13.63
C ASP A 161 3.89 -16.76 -15.07
N THR A 162 4.71 -17.68 -15.59
CA THR A 162 5.18 -17.63 -16.99
C THR A 162 4.04 -17.87 -17.97
N ALA A 163 3.17 -18.86 -17.70
CA ALA A 163 2.00 -19.10 -18.54
C ALA A 163 1.04 -17.90 -18.49
N GLN A 164 0.79 -17.33 -17.31
CA GLN A 164 -0.05 -16.15 -17.13
C GLN A 164 0.53 -14.94 -17.87
N ALA A 165 1.84 -14.71 -17.79
CA ALA A 165 2.49 -13.63 -18.54
C ALA A 165 2.33 -13.78 -20.06
N MET A 166 2.36 -15.00 -20.60
CA MET A 166 2.12 -15.25 -22.03
C MET A 166 0.66 -14.99 -22.42
N VAL A 167 -0.25 -15.36 -21.53
CA VAL A 167 -1.69 -15.15 -21.64
C VAL A 167 -2.03 -13.65 -21.60
N ASP A 168 -1.45 -12.92 -20.65
CA ASP A 168 -1.59 -11.47 -20.50
C ASP A 168 -1.09 -10.67 -21.70
N GLN A 169 -0.10 -11.20 -22.44
CA GLN A 169 0.51 -10.53 -23.60
C GLN A 169 -0.17 -10.81 -24.93
N ASN A 170 -0.74 -12.00 -25.12
CA ASN A 170 -1.19 -12.46 -26.45
C ASN A 170 -2.58 -13.10 -26.45
N GLY A 171 -3.27 -13.10 -25.32
CA GLY A 171 -4.57 -13.74 -25.16
C GLY A 171 -4.46 -15.17 -24.63
N ASN A 172 -5.60 -15.75 -24.21
CA ASN A 172 -5.64 -17.08 -23.60
C ASN A 172 -5.04 -18.14 -24.53
N ASP A 173 -5.54 -18.18 -25.77
CA ASP A 173 -5.13 -19.13 -26.80
C ASP A 173 -4.89 -18.41 -28.12
N TRP A 174 -3.78 -18.71 -28.80
CA TRP A 174 -3.42 -18.07 -30.06
C TRP A 174 -2.49 -18.93 -30.91
N PHE A 175 -2.55 -18.77 -32.22
CA PHE A 175 -1.80 -19.58 -33.18
C PHE A 175 -1.01 -18.69 -34.16
N ILE A 176 0.22 -19.11 -34.48
CA ILE A 176 1.08 -18.36 -35.40
C ILE A 176 0.66 -18.67 -36.84
N GLU A 177 0.11 -17.65 -37.52
CA GLU A 177 -0.28 -17.76 -38.93
C GLU A 177 -1.32 -18.88 -39.14
N ASP A 178 -1.04 -19.80 -40.05
CA ASP A 178 -1.90 -20.91 -40.41
C ASP A 178 -1.69 -22.15 -39.52
N ALA A 179 -0.89 -22.04 -38.45
CA ALA A 179 -0.66 -23.15 -37.53
C ALA A 179 -1.98 -23.67 -36.95
N PHE A 180 -2.16 -24.99 -36.94
CA PHE A 180 -3.37 -25.66 -36.46
C PHE A 180 -4.65 -25.34 -37.26
N LEU A 181 -4.56 -24.68 -38.42
CA LEU A 181 -5.72 -24.47 -39.31
C LEU A 181 -6.21 -25.82 -39.86
N VAL A 182 -7.52 -26.06 -39.73
CA VAL A 182 -8.17 -27.27 -40.27
C VAL A 182 -8.72 -27.00 -41.67
N THR A 183 -8.32 -27.83 -42.63
CA THR A 183 -8.78 -27.75 -44.02
C THR A 183 -9.41 -29.07 -44.49
N PRO A 184 -10.51 -29.03 -45.27
CA PRO A 184 -11.13 -30.24 -45.80
C PRO A 184 -10.25 -30.90 -46.87
N LYS A 185 -10.15 -32.24 -46.82
CA LYS A 185 -9.36 -33.05 -47.76
C LYS A 185 -10.13 -34.31 -48.14
N SER A 186 -10.84 -34.28 -49.27
CA SER A 186 -11.70 -35.36 -49.83
C SER A 186 -12.58 -36.12 -48.82
N THR A 187 -12.03 -37.06 -48.06
CA THR A 187 -12.72 -37.88 -47.05
C THR A 187 -12.24 -37.65 -45.61
N ALA A 188 -11.29 -36.75 -45.40
CA ALA A 188 -10.64 -36.45 -44.12
C ALA A 188 -10.44 -34.94 -43.92
N PHE A 189 -9.87 -34.56 -42.78
CA PHE A 189 -9.54 -33.18 -42.45
C PHE A 189 -8.05 -33.06 -42.15
N ASN A 190 -7.38 -32.07 -42.72
CA ASN A 190 -5.95 -31.84 -42.51
C ASN A 190 -5.76 -30.66 -41.56
N VAL A 191 -4.94 -30.86 -40.52
CA VAL A 191 -4.48 -29.82 -39.60
C VAL A 191 -3.07 -29.40 -40.00
N LYS A 192 -2.90 -28.12 -40.34
CA LYS A 192 -1.61 -27.55 -40.75
C LYS A 192 -0.57 -27.56 -39.60
N SER A 193 0.69 -27.83 -39.94
CA SER A 193 1.81 -27.74 -38.99
C SER A 193 2.08 -26.30 -38.55
N GLY A 194 2.78 -26.15 -37.42
CA GLY A 194 3.17 -24.84 -36.89
C GLY A 194 3.16 -24.79 -35.36
N SER A 195 3.22 -23.59 -34.80
CA SER A 195 3.22 -23.36 -33.35
C SER A 195 2.04 -22.50 -32.92
N GLY A 196 1.52 -22.80 -31.73
CA GLY A 196 0.52 -21.99 -31.04
C GLY A 196 0.74 -22.04 -29.54
N TYR A 197 -0.17 -21.40 -28.80
CA TYR A 197 -0.20 -21.38 -27.35
C TYR A 197 -1.64 -21.59 -26.91
N VAL A 198 -1.84 -22.45 -25.91
CA VAL A 198 -3.16 -22.72 -25.30
C VAL A 198 -3.02 -22.55 -23.80
N SER A 199 -3.83 -21.69 -23.20
CA SER A 199 -3.75 -21.23 -21.81
C SER A 199 -2.29 -20.90 -21.42
N GLY A 200 -1.58 -20.18 -22.30
CA GLY A 200 -0.19 -19.75 -22.10
C GLY A 200 0.89 -20.82 -22.32
N ARG A 201 0.51 -22.05 -22.66
CA ARG A 201 1.45 -23.17 -22.85
C ARG A 201 1.71 -23.37 -24.34
N ARG A 202 2.99 -23.38 -24.72
CA ARG A 202 3.40 -23.54 -26.11
C ARG A 202 3.05 -24.95 -26.61
N VAL A 203 2.43 -25.01 -27.79
CA VAL A 203 2.17 -26.23 -28.54
C VAL A 203 2.83 -26.13 -29.92
N ALA A 204 3.49 -27.20 -30.37
CA ALA A 204 4.15 -27.24 -31.67
C ALA A 204 3.81 -28.55 -32.38
N LEU A 205 3.27 -28.44 -33.59
CA LEU A 205 3.00 -29.55 -34.48
C LEU A 205 4.01 -29.53 -35.62
N ASP A 206 4.92 -30.50 -35.64
CA ASP A 206 6.04 -30.53 -36.60
C ASP A 206 5.60 -30.81 -38.04
N PHE A 207 4.56 -31.64 -38.22
CA PHE A 207 4.07 -32.07 -39.53
C PHE A 207 2.53 -32.03 -39.59
N GLU A 208 1.98 -31.78 -40.77
CA GLU A 208 0.53 -31.78 -40.96
C GLU A 208 -0.11 -33.10 -40.52
N ARG A 209 -1.20 -33.03 -39.76
CA ARG A 209 -1.90 -34.21 -39.24
C ARG A 209 -3.25 -34.39 -39.93
N THR A 210 -3.55 -35.60 -40.37
CA THR A 210 -4.86 -35.94 -40.94
C THR A 210 -5.77 -36.54 -39.86
N LEU A 211 -6.96 -35.98 -39.69
CA LEU A 211 -7.99 -36.40 -38.75
C LEU A 211 -9.21 -36.99 -39.49
N GLN A 212 -9.79 -38.03 -38.90
CA GLN A 212 -11.05 -38.62 -39.35
C GLN A 212 -12.20 -38.09 -38.48
N VAL A 213 -13.25 -37.60 -39.12
CA VAL A 213 -14.46 -37.12 -38.44
C VAL A 213 -15.61 -38.00 -38.92
N LEU A 214 -15.97 -38.98 -38.09
CA LEU A 214 -16.94 -40.03 -38.43
C LEU A 214 -18.38 -39.52 -38.35
N GLU A 215 -18.65 -38.63 -37.39
CA GLU A 215 -19.98 -38.05 -37.14
C GLU A 215 -19.96 -36.54 -37.40
N LYS A 216 -20.99 -36.02 -38.06
CA LYS A 216 -21.12 -34.59 -38.39
C LYS A 216 -22.52 -34.10 -37.97
N PRO A 217 -22.65 -32.90 -37.38
CA PRO A 217 -21.57 -31.94 -37.08
C PRO A 217 -20.73 -32.33 -35.85
N SER A 218 -19.43 -31.99 -35.88
CA SER A 218 -18.49 -32.22 -34.77
C SER A 218 -17.50 -31.06 -34.61
N PHE A 219 -16.96 -30.91 -33.41
CA PHE A 219 -15.89 -29.97 -33.08
C PHE A 219 -14.54 -30.69 -33.03
N ILE A 220 -13.49 -29.95 -33.34
CA ILE A 220 -12.10 -30.41 -33.21
C ILE A 220 -11.42 -29.52 -32.16
N TYR A 221 -10.84 -30.15 -31.14
CA TYR A 221 -10.11 -29.49 -30.06
C TYR A 221 -8.63 -29.91 -30.05
N VAL A 222 -7.79 -29.03 -29.54
CA VAL A 222 -6.44 -29.36 -29.07
C VAL A 222 -6.52 -29.48 -27.56
N ASP A 223 -6.14 -30.64 -27.02
CA ASP A 223 -6.15 -30.97 -25.61
C ASP A 223 -4.70 -31.11 -25.13
N LEU A 224 -4.28 -30.31 -24.15
CA LEU A 224 -2.90 -30.22 -23.70
C LEU A 224 -2.80 -30.54 -22.22
N TYR A 225 -1.75 -31.26 -21.85
CA TYR A 225 -1.38 -31.48 -20.46
C TYR A 225 0.14 -31.42 -20.31
N LYS A 226 0.60 -31.05 -19.12
CA LYS A 226 2.03 -31.12 -18.80
C LYS A 226 2.37 -32.48 -18.22
N ASP A 227 3.47 -33.05 -18.67
CA ASP A 227 4.00 -34.28 -18.10
C ASP A 227 5.52 -34.21 -17.94
N GLY A 228 6.02 -34.91 -16.92
CA GLY A 228 7.44 -35.02 -16.66
C GLY A 228 8.09 -36.00 -17.62
N SER A 229 9.20 -35.60 -18.24
CA SER A 229 10.04 -36.50 -19.01
C SER A 229 10.98 -37.30 -18.09
N PRO A 230 11.57 -38.41 -18.55
CA PRO A 230 12.58 -39.16 -17.80
C PRO A 230 13.82 -38.35 -17.39
N THR A 231 14.06 -37.18 -18.01
CA THR A 231 15.15 -36.26 -17.65
C THR A 231 14.74 -35.22 -16.61
N GLY A 232 13.48 -35.26 -16.13
CA GLY A 232 12.92 -34.31 -15.17
C GLY A 232 12.40 -33.01 -15.79
N GLU A 233 12.43 -32.89 -17.12
CA GLU A 233 11.86 -31.74 -17.84
C GLU A 233 10.35 -31.90 -17.96
N TYR A 234 9.59 -30.90 -17.51
CA TYR A 234 8.15 -30.85 -17.75
C TYR A 234 7.88 -30.37 -19.17
N GLN A 235 7.31 -31.23 -20.01
CA GLN A 235 6.99 -30.92 -21.40
C GLN A 235 5.48 -30.84 -21.59
N THR A 236 5.03 -29.96 -22.50
CA THR A 236 3.62 -29.86 -22.89
C THR A 236 3.34 -30.95 -23.92
N GLN A 237 2.50 -31.92 -23.55
CA GLN A 237 1.95 -32.92 -24.45
C GLN A 237 0.60 -32.45 -24.96
N PHE A 238 0.21 -32.89 -26.16
CA PHE A 238 -1.09 -32.56 -26.71
C PHE A 238 -1.66 -33.64 -27.62
N GLU A 239 -2.99 -33.72 -27.66
CA GLU A 239 -3.76 -34.60 -28.53
C GLU A 239 -4.90 -33.83 -29.23
N PHE A 240 -5.44 -34.40 -30.31
CA PHE A 240 -6.62 -33.85 -30.98
C PHE A 240 -7.85 -34.65 -30.57
N VAL A 241 -8.87 -33.95 -30.08
CA VAL A 241 -10.14 -34.55 -29.67
C VAL A 241 -11.22 -34.13 -30.67
N VAL A 242 -11.92 -35.12 -31.23
CA VAL A 242 -13.08 -34.91 -32.12
C VAL A 242 -14.32 -35.36 -31.37
N THR A 243 -15.26 -34.44 -31.15
CA THR A 243 -16.49 -34.74 -30.42
C THR A 243 -17.65 -33.88 -30.92
N SER A 244 -18.88 -34.38 -30.82
CA SER A 244 -20.11 -33.64 -31.10
C SER A 244 -20.53 -32.74 -29.93
N GLU A 245 -19.97 -32.96 -28.74
CA GLU A 245 -20.24 -32.20 -27.51
C GLU A 245 -19.22 -31.08 -27.28
N GLU A 246 -19.59 -30.07 -26.49
CA GLU A 246 -18.65 -29.05 -26.05
C GLU A 246 -17.73 -29.58 -24.94
N LYS A 247 -16.46 -29.15 -24.94
CA LYS A 247 -15.44 -29.64 -24.01
C LYS A 247 -14.66 -28.47 -23.42
N ASP A 248 -14.62 -28.42 -22.10
CA ASP A 248 -13.88 -27.44 -21.29
C ASP A 248 -12.64 -28.10 -20.64
N ASP A 249 -11.81 -27.27 -20.00
CA ASP A 249 -10.67 -27.69 -19.18
C ASP A 249 -11.09 -28.66 -18.07
N TYR A 250 -10.30 -29.70 -17.82
CA TYR A 250 -10.66 -30.76 -16.87
C TYR A 250 -9.43 -31.38 -16.22
N ASN A 251 -9.65 -32.12 -15.12
CA ASN A 251 -8.61 -32.97 -14.53
C ASN A 251 -8.87 -34.43 -14.91
N ASP A 252 -7.84 -35.15 -15.32
CA ASP A 252 -7.95 -36.58 -15.61
C ASP A 252 -8.03 -37.42 -14.31
N GLU A 253 -8.24 -38.73 -14.45
CA GLU A 253 -8.31 -39.68 -13.33
C GLU A 253 -6.99 -39.77 -12.51
N GLN A 254 -5.89 -39.24 -13.05
CA GLN A 254 -4.57 -39.21 -12.43
C GLN A 254 -4.27 -37.84 -11.78
N GLY A 255 -5.21 -36.89 -11.84
CA GLY A 255 -5.08 -35.54 -11.29
C GLY A 255 -4.23 -34.60 -12.15
N LYS A 256 -3.96 -34.94 -13.42
CA LYS A 256 -3.31 -34.02 -14.37
C LYS A 256 -4.34 -33.04 -14.90
N GLN A 257 -3.95 -31.77 -14.94
CA GLN A 257 -4.78 -30.70 -15.48
C GLN A 257 -4.62 -30.62 -17.00
N HIS A 258 -5.74 -30.77 -17.70
CA HIS A 258 -5.87 -30.65 -19.14
C HIS A 258 -6.45 -29.28 -19.51
N PHE A 259 -5.84 -28.65 -20.51
CA PHE A 259 -6.24 -27.37 -21.09
C PHE A 259 -6.70 -27.59 -22.53
N VAL A 260 -7.90 -27.13 -22.87
CA VAL A 260 -8.58 -27.51 -24.11
C VAL A 260 -8.94 -26.27 -24.93
N CYS A 261 -8.49 -26.21 -26.18
CA CYS A 261 -8.82 -25.12 -27.12
C CYS A 261 -9.62 -25.66 -28.31
N LYS A 262 -10.79 -25.06 -28.57
CA LYS A 262 -11.62 -25.33 -29.76
C LYS A 262 -10.96 -24.70 -30.98
N ILE A 263 -10.63 -25.48 -32.01
CA ILE A 263 -9.92 -24.97 -33.21
C ILE A 263 -10.77 -24.99 -34.48
N ALA A 264 -11.76 -25.88 -34.59
CA ALA A 264 -12.62 -25.92 -35.76
C ALA A 264 -13.99 -26.56 -35.48
N LYS A 265 -14.97 -26.22 -36.31
CA LYS A 265 -16.26 -26.91 -36.40
C LYS A 265 -16.45 -27.49 -37.79
N VAL A 266 -16.74 -28.79 -37.86
CA VAL A 266 -17.13 -29.50 -39.07
C VAL A 266 -18.66 -29.54 -39.13
N HIS A 267 -19.24 -28.95 -40.17
CA HIS A 267 -20.69 -28.90 -40.35
C HIS A 267 -21.25 -30.18 -40.98
N ALA A 268 -22.57 -30.35 -40.94
CA ALA A 268 -23.25 -31.52 -41.49
C ALA A 268 -23.00 -31.70 -43.01
N ASP A 269 -22.81 -30.60 -43.75
CA ASP A 269 -22.48 -30.59 -45.18
C ASP A 269 -20.99 -30.87 -45.48
N GLY A 270 -20.15 -31.02 -44.44
CA GLY A 270 -18.72 -31.26 -44.56
C GLY A 270 -17.87 -29.99 -44.74
N THR A 271 -18.46 -28.80 -44.72
CA THR A 271 -17.71 -27.55 -44.64
C THR A 271 -17.07 -27.37 -43.27
N VAL A 272 -15.97 -26.60 -43.20
CA VAL A 272 -15.21 -26.34 -41.97
C VAL A 272 -15.24 -24.87 -41.64
N SER A 273 -15.62 -24.53 -40.41
CA SER A 273 -15.40 -23.21 -39.84
C SER A 273 -14.14 -23.22 -38.99
N ASP A 274 -13.22 -22.29 -39.27
CA ASP A 274 -12.10 -21.98 -38.40
C ASP A 274 -12.63 -21.32 -37.12
N LEU A 275 -12.35 -21.93 -35.97
CA LEU A 275 -12.73 -21.44 -34.65
C LEU A 275 -11.49 -21.11 -33.80
N ARG A 276 -10.29 -21.11 -34.39
CA ARG A 276 -9.11 -20.61 -33.71
C ARG A 276 -9.36 -19.15 -33.30
N PRO A 277 -8.95 -18.74 -32.09
CA PRO A 277 -9.08 -17.35 -31.71
C PRO A 277 -8.36 -16.45 -32.71
N ALA A 278 -9.00 -15.35 -33.10
CA ALA A 278 -8.39 -14.35 -33.96
C ALA A 278 -7.11 -13.82 -33.29
N ARG A 279 -6.16 -13.32 -34.09
CA ARG A 279 -4.94 -12.64 -33.60
C ARG A 279 -5.31 -11.36 -32.84
N GLU A 280 -5.81 -11.51 -31.63
CA GLU A 280 -5.81 -10.45 -30.65
C GLU A 280 -4.39 -10.46 -30.07
N SER A 281 -3.52 -9.58 -30.58
CA SER A 281 -2.46 -9.09 -29.70
C SER A 281 -3.20 -8.61 -28.46
N ALA A 282 -2.89 -9.13 -27.26
CA ALA A 282 -3.58 -8.68 -26.08
C ALA A 282 -3.21 -7.20 -25.88
N ASP A 283 -4.06 -6.30 -26.37
CA ASP A 283 -4.04 -4.93 -25.92
C ASP A 283 -4.27 -4.98 -24.40
N ARG A 284 -3.76 -3.98 -23.65
CA ARG A 284 -3.85 -3.92 -22.17
C ARG A 284 -5.28 -4.11 -21.59
N LYS A 285 -6.32 -4.13 -22.43
CA LYS A 285 -7.70 -4.48 -22.11
C LYS A 285 -7.93 -5.96 -21.78
N TRP A 286 -7.22 -6.90 -22.41
CA TRP A 286 -7.47 -8.33 -22.24
C TRP A 286 -7.23 -8.80 -20.79
N VAL A 287 -6.17 -8.29 -20.13
CA VAL A 287 -5.92 -8.51 -18.69
C VAL A 287 -7.06 -7.91 -17.84
N GLY A 288 -7.59 -6.74 -18.23
CA GLY A 288 -8.72 -6.10 -17.54
C GLY A 288 -10.06 -6.84 -17.71
N GLU A 289 -10.25 -7.55 -18.83
CA GLU A 289 -11.46 -8.31 -19.14
C GLU A 289 -11.44 -9.73 -18.52
N ASN A 290 -10.28 -10.41 -18.45
CA ASN A 290 -10.21 -11.75 -17.84
C ASN A 290 -10.02 -11.78 -16.32
N PHE A 291 -9.61 -10.67 -15.69
CA PHE A 291 -9.77 -10.52 -14.23
C PHE A 291 -11.24 -10.36 -13.80
N ARG A 292 -12.16 -10.04 -14.74
CA ARG A 292 -13.62 -10.05 -14.51
C ARG A 292 -14.25 -11.44 -14.61
N GLY A 293 -13.51 -12.48 -15.04
CA GLY A 293 -14.07 -13.85 -15.19
C GLY A 293 -14.50 -14.51 -13.86
N VAL A 294 -14.10 -13.94 -12.72
CA VAL A 294 -14.60 -14.32 -11.39
C VAL A 294 -15.89 -13.55 -11.02
N ASP A 295 -16.20 -12.44 -11.72
CA ASP A 295 -17.39 -11.61 -11.49
C ASP A 295 -18.70 -12.27 -12.00
N GLU A 296 -18.67 -13.12 -13.04
CA GLU A 296 -19.91 -13.69 -13.63
C GLU A 296 -20.60 -14.75 -12.75
N ALA A 297 -19.85 -15.50 -11.92
CA ALA A 297 -20.45 -16.43 -10.96
C ALA A 297 -21.23 -15.72 -9.84
N ILE A 298 -20.94 -14.43 -9.60
CA ILE A 298 -21.58 -13.60 -8.57
C ILE A 298 -22.78 -12.82 -9.16
N GLU A 299 -22.71 -12.41 -10.43
CA GLU A 299 -23.81 -11.71 -11.12
C GLU A 299 -25.08 -12.56 -11.29
N SER A 300 -24.95 -13.89 -11.39
CA SER A 300 -26.13 -14.77 -11.50
C SER A 300 -27.07 -14.76 -10.28
N LYS A 301 -26.63 -14.20 -9.14
CA LYS A 301 -27.48 -14.02 -7.94
C LYS A 301 -28.23 -12.68 -7.87
N TYR A 302 -27.93 -11.72 -8.74
CA TYR A 302 -28.49 -10.36 -8.67
C TYR A 302 -29.56 -10.03 -9.73
N LEU A 303 -29.86 -10.94 -10.66
CA LEU A 303 -30.84 -10.73 -11.76
C LEU A 303 -32.22 -11.38 -11.54
N GLN A 304 -32.69 -11.50 -10.30
CA GLN A 304 -34.10 -11.81 -10.00
C GLN A 304 -34.70 -10.83 -9.00
N THR A 305 -34.81 -9.55 -9.36
CA THR A 305 -35.97 -8.71 -9.01
C THR A 305 -35.96 -7.52 -9.95
N GLY A 306 -37.02 -7.42 -10.74
CA GLY A 306 -37.06 -6.57 -11.91
C GLY A 306 -37.26 -5.09 -11.60
N ASP A 307 -36.81 -4.27 -12.55
CA ASP A 307 -37.62 -3.14 -13.00
C ASP A 307 -37.52 -3.05 -14.52
N GLN A 308 -38.68 -3.03 -15.17
CA GLN A 308 -38.86 -2.96 -16.61
C GLN A 308 -39.29 -1.53 -16.94
N ASN A 309 -38.48 -0.79 -17.71
CA ASN A 309 -38.82 0.31 -18.62
C ASN A 309 -37.50 0.97 -19.09
N THR A 310 -36.92 0.51 -20.20
CA THR A 310 -37.05 1.00 -21.60
C THR A 310 -36.25 2.27 -21.91
N ASP A 311 -35.30 2.05 -22.82
CA ASP A 311 -34.87 2.92 -23.93
C ASP A 311 -33.92 4.11 -23.65
N ASP A 312 -32.63 3.78 -23.62
CA ASP A 312 -31.62 4.41 -24.49
C ASP A 312 -30.43 3.44 -24.65
N VAL A 313 -30.52 2.59 -25.68
CA VAL A 313 -29.46 1.64 -26.06
C VAL A 313 -28.49 2.37 -26.99
N ILE A 314 -27.33 2.76 -26.48
CA ILE A 314 -26.18 3.09 -27.32
C ILE A 314 -25.31 1.84 -27.48
N ASP A 315 -25.40 1.31 -28.69
CA ASP A 315 -24.58 0.27 -29.31
C ASP A 315 -23.08 0.44 -29.05
N THR A 316 -22.45 -0.57 -28.44
CA THR A 316 -20.98 -0.65 -28.27
C THR A 316 -20.46 -1.93 -28.93
N THR A 317 -20.32 -1.92 -30.26
CA THR A 317 -19.38 -2.81 -30.96
C THR A 317 -18.39 -2.03 -31.85
N ARG A 318 -17.12 -2.46 -31.73
CA ARG A 318 -15.85 -1.90 -32.23
C ARG A 318 -15.84 -1.42 -33.70
N SER A 319 -15.20 -0.29 -33.98
CA SER A 319 -14.10 -0.22 -34.98
C SER A 319 -13.26 1.05 -34.85
N HIS A 320 -11.96 0.84 -35.02
CA HIS A 320 -10.96 1.86 -35.30
C HIS A 320 -11.35 2.68 -36.54
N ALA A 321 -11.41 4.00 -36.37
CA ALA A 321 -10.64 5.02 -37.10
C ALA A 321 -11.48 6.29 -37.30
N MET A 322 -11.10 7.36 -36.58
CA MET A 322 -10.67 8.64 -37.17
C MET A 322 -10.37 9.63 -36.03
N GLY A 323 -9.15 10.17 -36.02
CA GLY A 323 -8.82 11.40 -35.29
C GLY A 323 -8.30 11.23 -33.87
N SER A 324 -7.02 10.89 -33.75
CA SER A 324 -6.10 11.60 -32.84
C SER A 324 -6.47 11.72 -31.36
N VAL A 325 -6.45 10.61 -30.62
CA VAL A 325 -6.30 10.67 -29.15
C VAL A 325 -4.81 10.79 -28.82
N LYS A 326 -4.36 12.03 -28.64
CA LYS A 326 -3.00 12.40 -28.25
C LYS A 326 -2.72 12.02 -26.78
N LYS A 327 -1.66 11.21 -26.61
CA LYS A 327 -0.72 11.08 -25.48
C LYS A 327 -1.31 10.98 -24.06
N VAL A 328 -1.76 9.78 -23.71
CA VAL A 328 -1.45 9.18 -22.39
C VAL A 328 -0.03 8.59 -22.52
N LYS A 329 0.95 9.05 -21.75
CA LYS A 329 2.25 8.36 -21.67
C LYS A 329 2.40 7.68 -20.32
N ALA A 330 2.38 6.36 -20.39
CA ALA A 330 2.64 5.43 -19.31
C ALA A 330 4.07 5.54 -18.73
N PHE A 331 4.19 4.97 -17.53
CA PHE A 331 5.40 4.57 -16.79
C PHE A 331 6.67 4.32 -17.63
N ALA A 332 7.79 4.86 -17.13
CA ALA A 332 9.13 4.32 -17.32
C ALA A 332 9.91 4.45 -16.00
N VAL A 333 10.45 3.33 -15.50
CA VAL A 333 11.40 3.30 -14.39
C VAL A 333 12.77 3.62 -14.97
N GLY A 334 13.39 4.70 -14.52
CA GLY A 334 14.78 5.05 -14.82
C GLY A 334 15.56 5.18 -13.52
N GLU A 335 16.79 4.68 -13.49
CA GLU A 335 17.72 4.71 -12.36
C GLU A 335 18.17 6.14 -12.03
N THR A 336 17.28 6.97 -11.50
CA THR A 336 17.59 8.19 -10.74
C THR A 336 16.40 8.50 -9.82
N SER A 337 16.64 9.11 -8.68
CA SER A 337 15.73 9.30 -7.53
C SER A 337 14.52 10.23 -7.78
N SER A 338 13.97 10.27 -8.99
CA SER A 338 12.73 10.97 -9.37
C SER A 338 11.86 10.09 -10.26
N LEU A 339 10.67 9.72 -9.78
CA LEU A 339 9.61 9.11 -10.59
C LEU A 339 8.93 10.22 -11.42
N SER A 340 9.21 10.30 -12.72
CA SER A 340 8.46 11.16 -13.64
C SER A 340 7.11 10.50 -13.99
N SER A 341 6.14 10.64 -13.09
CA SER A 341 4.76 10.17 -13.32
C SER A 341 3.95 11.28 -14.01
N PHE A 342 3.59 11.07 -15.27
CA PHE A 342 2.82 12.01 -16.07
C PHE A 342 1.32 11.79 -15.82
N TYR A 343 0.66 12.68 -15.07
CA TYR A 343 -0.78 12.66 -14.84
C TYR A 343 -1.44 13.80 -15.64
N SER A 344 -2.18 13.47 -16.70
CA SER A 344 -2.89 14.46 -17.50
C SER A 344 -4.14 14.95 -16.75
N TYR A 345 -4.18 16.22 -16.37
CA TYR A 345 -5.36 16.83 -15.76
C TYR A 345 -5.55 18.31 -16.16
N PRO A 346 -5.99 18.61 -17.39
CA PRO A 346 -6.44 19.96 -17.70
C PRO A 346 -7.97 20.02 -17.80
N HIS A 347 -8.59 20.88 -16.99
CA HIS A 347 -9.86 21.52 -17.31
C HIS A 347 -9.54 22.96 -17.72
N PHE A 348 -9.79 23.32 -18.98
CA PHE A 348 -9.63 24.69 -19.47
C PHE A 348 -10.94 25.47 -19.25
N ASN A 349 -10.88 26.60 -18.53
CA ASN A 349 -12.00 27.53 -18.43
C ASN A 349 -11.99 28.50 -19.64
N ASN A 350 -13.13 28.58 -20.34
CA ASN A 350 -13.31 29.25 -21.65
C ASN A 350 -13.23 30.79 -21.63
N GLU A 351 -12.58 31.41 -20.64
CA GLU A 351 -12.79 32.84 -20.40
C GLU A 351 -11.92 33.80 -21.21
N LEU A 352 -10.90 33.38 -21.96
CA LEU A 352 -10.12 34.28 -22.84
C LEU A 352 -9.43 33.52 -24.00
N TRP A 353 -9.81 33.82 -25.25
CA TRP A 353 -9.08 33.53 -26.51
C TRP A 353 -8.68 32.07 -26.82
N VAL A 354 -9.35 31.10 -26.22
CA VAL A 354 -9.07 29.66 -26.37
C VAL A 354 -10.24 28.96 -27.06
N ALA A 355 -9.95 28.19 -28.11
CA ALA A 355 -10.90 27.24 -28.70
C ALA A 355 -10.51 25.80 -28.32
N SER A 356 -11.30 25.14 -27.48
CA SER A 356 -11.26 23.68 -27.33
C SER A 356 -12.22 23.05 -28.33
N SER A 357 -11.73 22.17 -29.20
CA SER A 357 -12.58 21.33 -30.06
C SER A 357 -12.92 19.99 -29.41
N ASP A 358 -12.37 19.71 -28.22
CA ASP A 358 -12.62 18.50 -27.45
C ASP A 358 -13.72 18.76 -26.42
N VAL A 359 -14.76 17.93 -26.46
CA VAL A 359 -15.89 17.94 -25.51
C VAL A 359 -15.46 17.70 -24.06
N ASN A 360 -14.27 17.13 -23.85
CA ASN A 360 -13.68 16.88 -22.52
C ASN A 360 -12.70 17.97 -22.07
N ASN A 361 -12.49 19.03 -22.86
CA ASN A 361 -11.53 20.10 -22.60
C ASN A 361 -10.08 19.62 -22.35
N ASN A 362 -9.60 18.56 -23.02
CA ASN A 362 -8.21 18.10 -22.85
C ASN A 362 -7.21 18.75 -23.82
N GLY A 363 -7.71 19.48 -24.82
CA GLY A 363 -6.88 20.21 -25.79
C GLY A 363 -7.42 21.62 -26.04
N ALA A 364 -6.51 22.59 -26.13
CA ALA A 364 -6.82 23.98 -26.40
C ALA A 364 -6.04 24.45 -27.64
N TRP A 365 -6.51 25.50 -28.30
CA TRP A 365 -5.74 26.26 -29.27
C TRP A 365 -5.89 27.74 -28.95
N ILE A 366 -4.76 28.41 -28.79
CA ILE A 366 -4.70 29.85 -28.51
C ILE A 366 -4.58 30.59 -29.85
N SER A 367 -5.29 31.71 -30.01
CA SER A 367 -5.25 32.52 -31.24
C SER A 367 -3.97 33.35 -31.39
N GLU A 368 -3.85 34.17 -32.44
CA GLU A 368 -2.72 35.09 -32.66
C GLU A 368 -2.37 35.93 -31.41
N LEU A 369 -1.07 36.09 -31.12
CA LEU A 369 -0.57 36.84 -29.97
C LEU A 369 -0.89 38.35 -30.05
N THR A 370 -1.70 38.84 -29.12
CA THR A 370 -1.97 40.23 -28.79
C THR A 370 -1.24 40.69 -27.51
N GLY A 371 -0.57 39.77 -26.80
CA GLY A 371 0.30 40.06 -25.65
C GLY A 371 -0.34 39.79 -24.28
N ASN A 372 -1.52 39.16 -24.24
CA ASN A 372 -2.25 38.80 -23.01
C ASN A 372 -2.93 37.42 -23.11
N GLU A 373 -2.53 36.59 -24.07
CA GLU A 373 -3.10 35.26 -24.27
C GLU A 373 -2.74 34.36 -23.10
N GLY A 374 -3.72 33.68 -22.53
CA GLY A 374 -3.45 32.71 -21.49
C GLY A 374 -4.59 31.73 -21.28
N ILE A 375 -4.24 30.60 -20.69
CA ILE A 375 -5.18 29.57 -20.24
C ILE A 375 -5.24 29.63 -18.72
N THR A 376 -6.42 29.36 -18.17
CA THR A 376 -6.57 29.04 -16.75
C THR A 376 -6.84 27.55 -16.63
N LEU A 377 -5.99 26.89 -15.85
CA LEU A 377 -6.03 25.46 -15.55
C LEU A 377 -6.53 25.27 -14.12
N SER A 378 -7.45 24.33 -13.92
CA SER A 378 -7.74 23.84 -12.57
C SER A 378 -6.51 23.16 -11.99
N LEU A 379 -6.15 23.55 -10.76
CA LEU A 379 -5.10 22.87 -10.01
C LEU A 379 -5.58 21.48 -9.57
N PRO A 380 -4.70 20.47 -9.53
CA PRO A 380 -5.04 19.19 -8.94
C PRO A 380 -5.33 19.37 -7.45
N PHE A 381 -6.26 18.58 -6.94
CA PHE A 381 -6.66 18.63 -5.54
C PHE A 381 -6.88 17.23 -5.00
N GLY A 382 -6.87 17.14 -3.67
CA GLY A 382 -7.24 15.94 -2.95
C GLY A 382 -8.62 16.04 -2.30
N VAL A 383 -9.19 14.90 -1.91
CA VAL A 383 -10.43 14.82 -1.14
C VAL A 383 -10.20 13.91 0.06
N VAL A 384 -10.52 14.38 1.26
CA VAL A 384 -10.70 13.51 2.42
C VAL A 384 -12.19 13.22 2.54
N ILE A 385 -12.59 11.96 2.35
CA ILE A 385 -14.00 11.53 2.44
C ILE A 385 -14.16 10.50 3.55
N GLY A 386 -15.28 10.56 4.26
CA GLY A 386 -15.51 9.60 5.32
C GLY A 386 -16.55 10.01 6.34
N ASP A 387 -16.42 9.42 7.51
CA ASP A 387 -17.24 9.67 8.68
C ASP A 387 -16.75 10.87 9.51
N SER A 388 -17.02 10.86 10.82
CA SER A 388 -16.62 11.90 11.77
C SER A 388 -15.11 12.08 11.87
N ILE A 389 -14.32 11.04 11.57
CA ILE A 389 -12.86 11.16 11.55
C ILE A 389 -12.41 11.99 10.35
N ALA A 390 -12.97 11.74 9.15
CA ALA A 390 -12.69 12.58 7.98
C ALA A 390 -13.13 14.04 8.20
N GLU A 391 -14.23 14.23 8.92
CA GLU A 391 -14.85 15.53 9.15
C GLU A 391 -14.00 16.46 10.03
N GLY A 392 -13.25 15.91 10.99
CA GLY A 392 -12.50 16.68 11.98
C GLY A 392 -13.12 16.71 13.39
N HIS A 393 -14.09 15.83 13.65
CA HIS A 393 -14.72 15.70 14.96
C HIS A 393 -13.68 15.33 16.04
N PRO A 394 -13.82 15.76 17.31
CA PRO A 394 -14.92 16.54 17.87
C PRO A 394 -14.76 18.06 17.85
N GLU A 395 -13.61 18.57 17.41
CA GLU A 395 -13.30 20.00 17.57
C GLU A 395 -13.68 20.85 16.38
N LEU A 396 -13.73 20.26 15.19
CA LEU A 396 -13.90 20.96 13.92
C LEU A 396 -14.89 20.21 13.04
N HIS A 397 -15.36 20.89 12.00
CA HIS A 397 -16.34 20.35 11.06
C HIS A 397 -15.98 20.68 9.62
N GLY A 398 -16.44 19.84 8.69
CA GLY A 398 -16.17 20.00 7.27
C GLY A 398 -17.20 20.86 6.56
N ARG A 399 -16.91 21.23 5.31
CA ARG A 399 -17.78 22.07 4.48
C ARG A 399 -19.16 21.48 4.15
N LEU A 400 -19.33 20.16 4.36
CA LEU A 400 -20.59 19.45 4.13
C LEU A 400 -21.46 19.34 5.38
N HIS A 401 -20.99 19.81 6.53
CA HIS A 401 -21.73 19.76 7.79
C HIS A 401 -21.27 20.88 8.73
N ASN A 402 -22.14 21.84 9.03
CA ASN A 402 -21.92 22.80 10.10
C ASN A 402 -22.81 22.49 11.32
N GLU A 403 -22.75 23.31 12.38
CA GLU A 403 -23.55 23.12 13.62
C GLU A 403 -25.08 23.07 13.37
N LEU A 404 -25.55 23.52 12.21
CA LEU A 404 -26.96 23.51 11.79
C LEU A 404 -27.27 22.41 10.75
N GLY A 405 -26.30 21.55 10.43
CA GLY A 405 -26.42 20.49 9.42
C GLY A 405 -26.39 20.99 7.96
N GLN A 406 -26.07 22.27 7.73
CA GLN A 406 -26.09 22.90 6.42
C GLN A 406 -24.76 22.71 5.67
N VAL A 407 -24.80 22.91 4.34
CA VAL A 407 -23.63 22.89 3.45
C VAL A 407 -23.10 24.31 3.28
N ASP A 408 -21.80 24.47 3.44
CA ASP A 408 -21.09 25.71 3.11
C ASP A 408 -19.87 25.37 2.23
N LEU A 409 -20.05 25.41 0.91
CA LEU A 409 -18.99 25.05 -0.04
C LEU A 409 -17.78 26.00 -0.01
N ALA A 410 -17.93 27.19 0.61
CA ALA A 410 -16.87 28.18 0.77
C ALA A 410 -16.08 28.00 2.08
N HIS A 411 -16.51 27.11 2.96
CA HIS A 411 -15.83 26.82 4.22
C HIS A 411 -14.38 26.36 3.98
N GLU A 412 -13.44 27.03 4.65
CA GLU A 412 -12.02 26.72 4.59
C GLU A 412 -11.64 25.63 5.59
N ASN A 413 -10.59 24.86 5.29
CA ASN A 413 -10.10 23.86 6.25
C ASN A 413 -9.35 24.53 7.39
N GLU A 414 -9.38 23.90 8.56
CA GLU A 414 -8.71 24.38 9.77
C GLU A 414 -7.68 23.36 10.29
N SER A 415 -6.61 23.86 10.94
CA SER A 415 -5.60 22.97 11.55
C SER A 415 -6.22 22.08 12.61
N GLY A 416 -5.90 20.79 12.53
CA GLY A 416 -6.62 19.75 13.27
C GLY A 416 -7.66 18.99 12.43
N GLN A 417 -7.71 19.18 11.12
CA GLN A 417 -8.43 18.34 10.16
C GLN A 417 -7.45 17.64 9.21
N LEU A 418 -7.74 16.40 8.78
CA LEU A 418 -6.89 15.72 7.80
C LEU A 418 -6.72 16.55 6.52
N SER A 419 -7.79 17.17 6.01
CA SER A 419 -7.74 17.99 4.79
C SER A 419 -6.75 19.15 4.91
N TYR A 420 -6.74 19.87 6.04
CA TYR A 420 -5.77 20.94 6.28
C TYR A 420 -4.34 20.40 6.33
N GLU A 421 -4.10 19.34 7.11
CA GLU A 421 -2.76 18.81 7.33
C GLU A 421 -2.17 18.20 6.04
N PHE A 422 -2.99 17.53 5.21
CA PHE A 422 -2.58 17.12 3.88
C PHE A 422 -2.25 18.31 2.98
N GLY A 423 -3.04 19.39 3.03
CA GLY A 423 -2.73 20.60 2.25
C GLY A 423 -1.39 21.22 2.64
N ALA A 424 -1.07 21.25 3.93
CA ALA A 424 0.21 21.73 4.44
C ALA A 424 1.41 20.85 4.00
N ILE A 425 1.24 19.53 3.92
CA ILE A 425 2.31 18.59 3.55
C ILE A 425 2.48 18.50 2.02
N THR A 426 1.39 18.38 1.29
CA THR A 426 1.39 18.13 -0.16
C THR A 426 1.55 19.42 -0.98
N GLY A 427 1.22 20.57 -0.39
CA GLY A 427 1.17 21.86 -1.09
C GLY A 427 -0.05 22.03 -1.99
N LEU A 428 -1.03 21.13 -1.94
CA LEU A 428 -2.25 21.13 -2.74
C LEU A 428 -3.48 21.52 -1.91
N TYR A 429 -4.55 21.96 -2.56
CA TYR A 429 -5.83 22.10 -1.87
C TYR A 429 -6.47 20.72 -1.65
N TRP A 430 -7.08 20.53 -0.47
CA TRP A 430 -7.79 19.30 -0.12
C TRP A 430 -9.21 19.61 0.35
N TYR A 431 -10.22 18.98 -0.24
CA TYR A 431 -11.60 19.15 0.20
C TYR A 431 -11.94 18.21 1.35
N ASN A 432 -12.52 18.75 2.42
CA ASN A 432 -13.07 17.96 3.52
C ASN A 432 -14.52 17.53 3.21
N HIS A 433 -14.70 16.27 2.88
CA HIS A 433 -15.97 15.63 2.59
C HIS A 433 -16.36 14.60 3.68
N GLY A 434 -15.90 14.80 4.91
CA GLY A 434 -16.37 14.03 6.06
C GLY A 434 -17.79 14.44 6.48
N ILE A 435 -18.59 13.46 6.89
CA ILE A 435 -19.89 13.68 7.50
C ILE A 435 -20.03 12.72 8.69
N GLY A 436 -20.19 13.28 9.89
CA GLY A 436 -20.27 12.53 11.13
C GLY A 436 -21.29 11.40 11.12
N GLY A 437 -20.89 10.26 11.70
CA GLY A 437 -21.77 9.11 11.91
C GLY A 437 -22.08 8.28 10.66
N GLN A 438 -21.53 8.59 9.49
CA GLN A 438 -21.80 7.82 8.27
C GLN A 438 -21.14 6.43 8.26
N GLN A 439 -21.83 5.47 7.65
CA GLN A 439 -21.36 4.13 7.33
C GLN A 439 -20.88 4.04 5.86
N THR A 440 -20.18 2.97 5.51
CA THR A 440 -19.67 2.73 4.14
C THR A 440 -20.72 2.90 3.04
N ALA A 441 -21.91 2.34 3.22
CA ALA A 441 -23.00 2.43 2.24
C ALA A 441 -23.46 3.88 2.00
N GLN A 442 -23.45 4.73 3.02
CA GLN A 442 -23.83 6.14 2.90
C GLN A 442 -22.74 6.95 2.19
N ILE A 443 -21.47 6.60 2.39
CA ILE A 443 -20.36 7.16 1.62
C ILE A 443 -20.48 6.75 0.16
N LEU A 444 -20.79 5.47 -0.12
CA LEU A 444 -20.93 4.95 -1.47
C LEU A 444 -22.09 5.62 -2.21
N ALA A 445 -23.22 5.83 -1.53
CA ALA A 445 -24.39 6.51 -2.09
C ALA A 445 -24.05 7.91 -2.64
N ARG A 446 -23.18 8.67 -1.96
CA ARG A 446 -22.76 10.01 -2.40
C ARG A 446 -21.44 10.04 -3.18
N TRP A 447 -20.84 8.89 -3.48
CA TRP A 447 -19.50 8.79 -4.10
C TRP A 447 -19.41 9.48 -5.46
N LYS A 448 -20.45 9.37 -6.29
CA LYS A 448 -20.51 10.02 -7.61
C LYS A 448 -20.37 11.55 -7.49
N ARG A 449 -21.02 12.16 -6.51
CA ARG A 449 -20.98 13.60 -6.26
C ARG A 449 -19.70 14.01 -5.53
N ASP A 450 -19.39 13.32 -4.44
CA ASP A 450 -18.41 13.75 -3.45
C ASP A 450 -17.00 13.19 -3.68
N VAL A 451 -16.82 12.31 -4.66
CA VAL A 451 -15.50 11.88 -5.14
C VAL A 451 -15.38 12.05 -6.63
N LEU A 452 -16.30 11.52 -7.45
CA LEU A 452 -16.15 11.63 -8.91
C LEU A 452 -16.46 13.03 -9.44
N GLY A 453 -17.02 13.92 -8.62
CA GLY A 453 -17.35 15.30 -8.99
C GLY A 453 -18.45 15.41 -10.04
N LEU A 454 -19.30 14.39 -10.15
CA LEU A 454 -20.42 14.34 -11.09
C LEU A 454 -21.63 15.08 -10.54
N ASP A 455 -22.45 15.63 -11.42
CA ASP A 455 -23.75 16.18 -11.05
C ASP A 455 -24.71 15.02 -10.69
N TYR A 456 -24.91 14.79 -9.40
CA TYR A 456 -25.69 13.68 -8.86
C TYR A 456 -26.28 14.04 -7.50
N ASP A 457 -27.58 13.86 -7.31
CA ASP A 457 -28.25 14.04 -6.02
C ASP A 457 -28.47 12.67 -5.33
N PRO A 458 -27.79 12.38 -4.21
CA PRO A 458 -28.02 11.18 -3.42
C PRO A 458 -29.27 11.27 -2.52
N GLY A 459 -29.99 12.40 -2.53
CA GLY A 459 -31.17 12.62 -1.68
C GLY A 459 -30.83 13.00 -0.23
N ASP A 460 -29.61 13.45 0.04
CA ASP A 460 -29.13 13.83 1.38
C ASP A 460 -29.32 15.32 1.71
N GLY A 461 -29.97 16.07 0.81
CA GLY A 461 -30.25 17.50 0.96
C GLY A 461 -29.04 18.41 0.76
N LYS A 462 -27.91 17.90 0.22
CA LYS A 462 -26.68 18.68 -0.01
C LYS A 462 -26.49 19.13 -1.46
N GLY A 463 -27.53 18.96 -2.28
CA GLY A 463 -27.53 19.34 -3.69
C GLY A 463 -26.77 18.36 -4.58
N THR A 464 -26.69 18.71 -5.87
CA THR A 464 -26.20 17.82 -6.92
C THR A 464 -24.70 17.90 -7.16
N ARG A 465 -24.02 18.94 -6.66
CA ARG A 465 -22.59 19.15 -6.91
C ARG A 465 -21.88 19.74 -5.70
N THR A 466 -20.76 19.14 -5.35
CA THR A 466 -19.89 19.60 -4.25
C THR A 466 -18.48 19.90 -4.74
N LEU A 467 -17.93 19.12 -5.68
CA LEU A 467 -16.59 19.33 -6.24
C LEU A 467 -16.60 20.08 -7.58
N PRO A 468 -15.51 20.81 -7.91
CA PRO A 468 -15.35 21.39 -9.23
C PRO A 468 -15.18 20.31 -10.32
N GLY A 469 -14.62 19.15 -9.97
CA GLY A 469 -14.43 18.01 -10.87
C GLY A 469 -13.93 16.78 -10.12
N LYS A 470 -13.27 15.87 -10.83
CA LYS A 470 -12.66 14.67 -10.25
C LYS A 470 -11.32 15.04 -9.54
N PRO A 471 -10.99 14.47 -8.37
CA PRO A 471 -9.74 14.70 -7.67
C PRO A 471 -8.58 13.89 -8.27
N ALA A 472 -7.36 14.28 -7.92
CA ALA A 472 -6.16 13.47 -8.15
C ALA A 472 -5.95 12.47 -7.01
N PHE A 473 -6.26 12.88 -5.77
CA PHE A 473 -6.03 12.09 -4.57
C PHE A 473 -7.31 11.92 -3.75
N VAL A 474 -7.49 10.75 -3.16
CA VAL A 474 -8.57 10.50 -2.20
C VAL A 474 -8.03 9.81 -0.96
N VAL A 475 -8.42 10.30 0.21
CA VAL A 475 -8.19 9.61 1.49
C VAL A 475 -9.55 9.24 2.06
N VAL A 476 -9.76 7.95 2.28
CA VAL A 476 -11.03 7.38 2.74
C VAL A 476 -10.92 6.97 4.20
N ASN A 477 -11.76 7.56 5.06
CA ASN A 477 -11.90 7.19 6.47
C ASN A 477 -13.33 6.73 6.74
N VAL A 478 -13.57 5.42 6.72
CA VAL A 478 -14.90 4.86 7.03
C VAL A 478 -14.78 3.42 7.50
N GLY A 479 -15.81 2.94 8.21
CA GLY A 479 -15.98 1.53 8.58
C GLY A 479 -16.19 1.32 10.07
N ILE A 480 -15.72 2.26 10.91
CA ILE A 480 -15.91 2.15 12.36
C ILE A 480 -17.39 2.24 12.76
N ASN A 481 -18.19 3.06 12.06
CA ASN A 481 -19.62 3.19 12.36
C ASN A 481 -20.44 1.95 12.01
N ASN A 482 -20.06 1.19 10.97
CA ASN A 482 -20.68 -0.10 10.67
C ASN A 482 -20.57 -1.05 11.88
N ILE A 483 -19.41 -1.06 12.53
CA ILE A 483 -19.13 -1.88 13.72
C ILE A 483 -19.79 -1.28 14.97
N SER A 484 -19.65 0.03 15.17
CA SER A 484 -20.17 0.73 16.36
C SER A 484 -21.69 0.57 16.50
N TYR A 485 -22.43 0.65 15.38
CA TYR A 485 -23.88 0.49 15.33
C TYR A 485 -24.35 -0.97 15.19
N GLY A 486 -23.44 -1.94 15.09
CA GLY A 486 -23.77 -3.37 15.08
C GLY A 486 -24.23 -3.93 13.73
N HIS A 487 -23.94 -3.26 12.62
CA HIS A 487 -24.24 -3.76 11.26
C HIS A 487 -23.20 -4.77 10.74
N GLY A 488 -22.11 -4.99 11.49
CA GLY A 488 -21.02 -5.90 11.12
C GLY A 488 -20.15 -5.36 9.99
N ILE A 489 -19.39 -6.25 9.33
CA ILE A 489 -18.32 -5.85 8.40
C ILE A 489 -18.51 -6.33 6.96
N GLU A 490 -19.42 -7.27 6.69
CA GLU A 490 -19.58 -7.84 5.33
C GLU A 490 -20.09 -6.81 4.31
N GLY A 491 -21.07 -5.99 4.71
CA GLY A 491 -21.51 -4.85 3.89
C GLY A 491 -20.38 -3.85 3.67
N ALA A 492 -19.61 -3.55 4.73
CA ALA A 492 -18.47 -2.65 4.65
C ALA A 492 -17.39 -3.14 3.67
N LYS A 493 -17.07 -4.44 3.68
CA LYS A 493 -16.13 -5.05 2.73
C LYS A 493 -16.58 -4.85 1.29
N THR A 494 -17.86 -5.10 1.01
CA THR A 494 -18.47 -4.92 -0.32
C THR A 494 -18.37 -3.46 -0.79
N ASP A 495 -18.82 -2.53 0.05
CA ASP A 495 -18.82 -1.10 -0.28
C ASP A 495 -17.40 -0.55 -0.53
N LEU A 496 -16.44 -0.97 0.31
CA LEU A 496 -15.04 -0.56 0.18
C LEU A 496 -14.40 -1.08 -1.11
N ILE A 497 -14.71 -2.30 -1.54
CA ILE A 497 -14.28 -2.81 -2.85
C ILE A 497 -14.82 -1.93 -3.97
N SER A 498 -16.10 -1.56 -3.93
CA SER A 498 -16.71 -0.69 -4.95
C SER A 498 -16.03 0.67 -5.02
N MET A 499 -15.72 1.27 -3.87
CA MET A 499 -14.95 2.54 -3.81
C MET A 499 -13.54 2.37 -4.38
N ALA A 500 -12.83 1.30 -4.02
CA ALA A 500 -11.47 1.05 -4.49
C ALA A 500 -11.42 0.80 -6.01
N LYS A 501 -12.33 -0.03 -6.54
CA LYS A 501 -12.52 -0.23 -7.98
C LYS A 501 -12.80 1.11 -8.68
N SER A 502 -13.72 1.91 -8.13
CA SER A 502 -14.04 3.24 -8.67
C SER A 502 -12.81 4.17 -8.73
N CYS A 503 -11.97 4.19 -7.69
CA CYS A 503 -10.72 4.95 -7.71
C CYS A 503 -9.80 4.48 -8.84
N CYS A 504 -9.56 3.17 -8.94
CA CYS A 504 -8.68 2.57 -9.94
C CYS A 504 -9.16 2.86 -11.37
N GLU A 505 -10.45 2.61 -11.66
CA GLU A 505 -11.09 2.85 -12.96
C GLU A 505 -11.04 4.33 -13.39
N ASN A 506 -11.03 5.24 -12.42
CA ASN A 506 -11.01 6.68 -12.66
C ASN A 506 -9.62 7.30 -12.53
N GLY A 507 -8.57 6.50 -12.32
CA GLY A 507 -7.18 6.96 -12.20
C GLY A 507 -6.93 7.85 -10.97
N ILE A 508 -7.68 7.64 -9.89
CA ILE A 508 -7.57 8.37 -8.64
C ILE A 508 -6.62 7.63 -7.70
N LEU A 509 -5.61 8.33 -7.16
CA LEU A 509 -4.68 7.77 -6.20
C LEU A 509 -5.32 7.78 -4.80
N ALA A 510 -5.61 6.60 -4.26
CA ALA A 510 -6.43 6.49 -3.07
C ALA A 510 -5.75 5.78 -1.90
N VAL A 511 -5.88 6.36 -0.70
CA VAL A 511 -5.52 5.72 0.57
C VAL A 511 -6.78 5.40 1.36
N PHE A 512 -6.91 4.15 1.79
CA PHE A 512 -7.98 3.70 2.66
C PHE A 512 -7.42 3.48 4.07
N ASN A 513 -7.94 4.23 5.03
CA ASN A 513 -7.55 4.09 6.43
C ASN A 513 -8.35 2.94 7.06
N THR A 514 -7.66 1.99 7.69
CA THR A 514 -8.33 0.98 8.52
C THR A 514 -9.08 1.65 9.67
N PRO A 515 -10.11 1.01 10.27
CA PRO A 515 -10.69 1.55 11.50
C PRO A 515 -9.61 1.69 12.59
N PRO A 516 -9.49 2.85 13.27
CA PRO A 516 -8.47 3.04 14.30
C PRO A 516 -8.77 2.18 15.55
N ALA A 517 -7.83 2.15 16.49
CA ALA A 517 -8.03 1.56 17.80
C ALA A 517 -9.26 2.22 18.45
N TYR A 518 -10.15 1.39 19.00
CA TYR A 518 -11.42 1.83 19.56
C TYR A 518 -11.50 1.52 21.05
N ARG A 519 -11.80 2.52 21.87
CA ARG A 519 -11.98 2.36 23.31
C ARG A 519 -13.33 1.72 23.62
N THR A 520 -13.41 0.40 23.53
CA THR A 520 -14.59 -0.39 23.88
C THR A 520 -14.22 -1.63 24.69
N SER A 521 -15.09 -2.00 25.64
CA SER A 521 -15.03 -3.28 26.37
C SER A 521 -15.76 -4.41 25.63
N ASP A 522 -16.38 -4.13 24.49
CA ASP A 522 -17.07 -5.10 23.65
C ASP A 522 -16.07 -5.88 22.79
N GLU A 523 -15.83 -7.14 23.16
CA GLU A 523 -14.89 -8.04 22.48
C GLU A 523 -15.31 -8.35 21.03
N VAL A 524 -16.61 -8.35 20.73
CA VAL A 524 -17.10 -8.59 19.36
C VAL A 524 -16.71 -7.42 18.45
N LYS A 525 -16.90 -6.19 18.93
CA LYS A 525 -16.48 -4.99 18.19
C LYS A 525 -14.96 -4.95 18.00
N GLN A 526 -14.18 -5.32 19.01
CA GLN A 526 -12.71 -5.42 18.88
C GLN A 526 -12.29 -6.46 17.83
N SER A 527 -12.95 -7.62 17.83
CA SER A 527 -12.69 -8.68 16.85
C SER A 527 -13.04 -8.23 15.43
N GLN A 528 -14.20 -7.59 15.24
CA GLN A 528 -14.62 -7.07 13.94
C GLN A 528 -13.69 -5.97 13.40
N ILE A 529 -13.16 -5.09 14.27
CA ILE A 529 -12.18 -4.08 13.87
C ILE A 529 -10.90 -4.76 13.36
N GLN A 530 -10.40 -5.75 14.09
CA GLN A 530 -9.19 -6.49 13.69
C GLN A 530 -9.40 -7.30 12.41
N GLU A 531 -10.57 -7.92 12.25
CA GLU A 531 -10.91 -8.65 11.03
C GLU A 531 -11.00 -7.71 9.82
N LEU A 532 -11.70 -6.59 9.95
CA LEU A 532 -11.81 -5.60 8.87
C LEU A 532 -10.45 -4.99 8.53
N ARG A 533 -9.64 -4.63 9.53
CA ARG A 533 -8.25 -4.16 9.35
C ARG A 533 -7.42 -5.18 8.58
N SER A 534 -7.36 -6.43 9.04
CA SER A 534 -6.57 -7.48 8.40
C SER A 534 -7.04 -7.72 6.97
N TRP A 535 -8.36 -7.75 6.74
CA TRP A 535 -8.93 -7.91 5.42
C TRP A 535 -8.59 -6.73 4.50
N MET A 536 -8.63 -5.48 4.98
CA MET A 536 -8.22 -4.33 4.17
C MET A 536 -6.76 -4.46 3.74
N GLN A 537 -5.88 -4.84 4.67
CA GLN A 537 -4.44 -4.98 4.41
C GLN A 537 -4.08 -6.13 3.46
N THR A 538 -4.90 -7.19 3.37
CA THR A 538 -4.61 -8.34 2.50
C THR A 538 -5.44 -8.39 1.23
N GLU A 539 -6.69 -7.91 1.26
CA GLU A 539 -7.65 -8.03 0.16
C GLU A 539 -7.96 -6.68 -0.50
N LEU A 540 -8.25 -5.61 0.26
CA LEU A 540 -8.59 -4.31 -0.34
C LEU A 540 -7.42 -3.72 -1.14
N ILE A 541 -6.18 -3.94 -0.67
CA ILE A 541 -4.96 -3.51 -1.36
C ILE A 541 -4.83 -4.09 -2.77
N ARG A 542 -5.45 -5.26 -3.04
CA ARG A 542 -5.38 -5.93 -4.36
C ARG A 542 -6.13 -5.15 -5.46
N PHE A 543 -6.94 -4.16 -5.09
CA PHE A 543 -7.67 -3.29 -6.02
C PHE A 543 -6.89 -2.04 -6.45
N GLY A 544 -5.56 -2.02 -6.26
CA GLY A 544 -4.70 -0.93 -6.74
C GLY A 544 -4.77 0.34 -5.90
N VAL A 545 -5.15 0.21 -4.63
CA VAL A 545 -5.22 1.31 -3.65
C VAL A 545 -4.23 1.07 -2.51
N TRP A 546 -3.83 2.13 -1.81
CA TRP A 546 -3.01 2.01 -0.61
C TRP A 546 -3.89 1.84 0.62
N VAL A 547 -3.40 1.05 1.59
CA VAL A 547 -4.09 0.86 2.87
C VAL A 547 -3.16 1.32 3.99
N PHE A 548 -3.61 2.29 4.78
CA PHE A 548 -2.89 2.79 5.94
C PHE A 548 -3.46 2.16 7.21
N ASP A 549 -2.57 1.64 8.04
CA ASP A 549 -2.93 0.95 9.28
C ASP A 549 -3.18 1.94 10.43
N ALA A 550 -4.31 2.64 10.36
CA ALA A 550 -4.71 3.59 11.38
C ALA A 550 -4.94 2.91 12.75
N TRP A 551 -5.27 1.60 12.78
CA TRP A 551 -5.35 0.86 14.03
C TRP A 551 -4.01 0.79 14.75
N ASP A 552 -2.94 0.43 14.05
CA ASP A 552 -1.62 0.33 14.66
C ASP A 552 -1.04 1.70 15.01
N TRP A 553 -1.27 2.70 14.15
CA TRP A 553 -0.87 4.08 14.39
C TRP A 553 -1.52 4.70 15.64
N SER A 554 -2.78 4.38 15.92
CA SER A 554 -3.58 5.04 16.97
C SER A 554 -3.41 4.43 18.37
N ARG A 555 -2.58 3.39 18.55
CA ARG A 555 -2.35 2.72 19.83
C ARG A 555 -0.93 2.90 20.35
N LEU A 556 -0.69 2.50 21.60
CA LEU A 556 0.66 2.32 22.12
C LEU A 556 1.13 0.89 21.81
N PRO A 557 2.44 0.65 21.60
CA PRO A 557 2.97 -0.68 21.27
C PRO A 557 2.52 -1.80 22.22
N ASP A 558 2.39 -1.47 23.51
CA ASP A 558 2.09 -2.44 24.58
C ASP A 558 0.60 -2.48 25.00
N LEU A 559 -0.26 -1.66 24.40
CA LEU A 559 -1.67 -1.54 24.77
C LEU A 559 -2.59 -1.69 23.57
N VAL A 560 -3.67 -2.46 23.74
CA VAL A 560 -4.79 -2.53 22.77
C VAL A 560 -5.60 -1.22 22.77
N GLN A 561 -5.51 -0.44 23.84
CA GLN A 561 -6.28 0.79 24.02
C GLN A 561 -5.70 1.94 23.19
N PRO A 562 -6.56 2.89 22.73
CA PRO A 562 -6.11 4.06 21.98
C PRO A 562 -5.12 4.91 22.77
N ASN A 563 -4.09 5.39 22.09
CA ASN A 563 -3.09 6.29 22.64
C ASN A 563 -3.76 7.63 22.97
N PRO A 564 -3.85 8.04 24.25
CA PRO A 564 -4.58 9.24 24.67
C PRO A 564 -3.96 10.55 24.14
N ARG A 565 -2.71 10.52 23.63
CA ARG A 565 -2.11 11.67 22.94
C ARG A 565 -2.66 11.84 21.52
N LEU A 566 -2.88 10.73 20.83
CA LEU A 566 -3.31 10.72 19.43
C LEU A 566 -4.81 10.68 19.30
N ILE A 567 -5.51 9.99 20.20
CA ILE A 567 -6.96 9.82 20.21
C ILE A 567 -7.54 10.53 21.43
N LYS A 568 -8.42 11.51 21.17
CA LYS A 568 -9.00 12.40 22.20
C LYS A 568 -10.08 11.71 23.02
N ASP A 569 -10.90 10.88 22.39
CA ASP A 569 -12.01 10.19 23.02
C ASP A 569 -11.92 8.68 22.84
N SER A 570 -13.00 8.03 22.40
CA SER A 570 -13.02 6.61 22.12
C SER A 570 -12.41 6.25 20.76
N VAL A 571 -12.38 7.17 19.79
CA VAL A 571 -11.99 6.87 18.40
C VAL A 571 -11.40 8.08 17.65
N HIS A 572 -11.80 9.30 18.00
CA HIS A 572 -11.47 10.49 17.23
C HIS A 572 -10.06 10.99 17.52
N PRO A 573 -9.26 11.30 16.49
CA PRO A 573 -7.96 11.92 16.67
C PRO A 573 -8.04 13.27 17.39
N SER A 574 -7.03 13.58 18.20
CA SER A 574 -6.78 14.95 18.68
C SER A 574 -6.20 15.79 17.54
N LYS A 575 -6.07 17.11 17.71
CA LYS A 575 -5.33 17.95 16.74
C LYS A 575 -3.91 17.44 16.45
N VAL A 576 -3.23 16.95 17.49
CA VAL A 576 -1.91 16.31 17.36
C VAL A 576 -2.02 14.97 16.62
N GLY A 577 -3.08 14.21 16.89
CA GLY A 577 -3.42 12.99 16.17
C GLY A 577 -3.59 13.23 14.67
N TYR A 578 -4.43 14.19 14.27
CA TYR A 578 -4.67 14.50 12.86
C TYR A 578 -3.39 14.87 12.11
N LYS A 579 -2.56 15.73 12.69
CA LYS A 579 -1.25 16.09 12.13
C LYS A 579 -0.31 14.89 12.02
N SER A 580 -0.27 14.04 13.04
CA SER A 580 0.54 12.81 13.03
C SER A 580 0.05 11.80 12.00
N MET A 581 -1.27 11.65 11.85
CA MET A 581 -1.90 10.73 10.91
C MET A 581 -1.63 11.12 9.46
N ALA A 582 -1.84 12.39 9.11
CA ALA A 582 -1.57 12.88 7.75
C ALA A 582 -0.10 12.67 7.37
N ARG A 583 0.83 12.97 8.29
CA ARG A 583 2.26 12.70 8.10
C ARG A 583 2.55 11.21 7.90
N ALA A 584 2.02 10.36 8.78
CA ALA A 584 2.26 8.93 8.72
C ALA A 584 1.75 8.31 7.42
N ILE A 585 0.55 8.71 6.96
CA ILE A 585 -0.01 8.26 5.66
C ILE A 585 0.92 8.64 4.50
N VAL A 586 1.39 9.89 4.50
CA VAL A 586 2.24 10.40 3.45
C VAL A 586 3.61 9.70 3.44
N GLU A 587 4.20 9.46 4.62
CA GLU A 587 5.51 8.82 4.77
C GLU A 587 5.47 7.29 4.54
N SER A 588 4.32 6.64 4.79
CA SER A 588 4.18 5.19 4.65
C SER A 588 3.70 4.74 3.26
N THR A 589 3.43 5.68 2.34
CA THR A 589 2.90 5.37 1.00
C THR A 589 3.90 5.76 -0.09
N GLU A 590 3.80 5.08 -1.23
CA GLU A 590 4.63 5.40 -2.40
C GLU A 590 4.01 6.45 -3.33
N ILE A 591 2.90 7.06 -2.91
CA ILE A 591 2.17 8.05 -3.69
C ILE A 591 3.04 9.30 -3.94
N PRO A 592 3.07 9.83 -5.17
CA PRO A 592 3.74 11.09 -5.46
C PRO A 592 2.86 12.26 -5.01
N TRP A 593 2.96 12.62 -3.73
CA TRP A 593 2.09 13.60 -3.08
C TRP A 593 2.33 15.06 -3.48
N CYS A 594 3.53 15.40 -3.96
CA CYS A 594 3.95 16.79 -4.16
C CYS A 594 3.81 17.22 -5.61
N LEU A 595 3.13 18.33 -5.86
CA LEU A 595 3.10 18.96 -7.17
C LEU A 595 4.48 19.53 -7.51
N ASP A 596 5.12 19.05 -8.57
CA ASP A 596 6.51 19.39 -8.92
C ASP A 596 6.56 20.36 -10.12
N SER A 597 5.85 20.03 -11.20
CA SER A 597 5.86 20.85 -12.42
C SER A 597 4.59 20.72 -13.24
N LEU A 598 4.36 21.70 -14.11
CA LEU A 598 3.38 21.64 -15.18
C LEU A 598 4.11 21.43 -16.50
N VAL A 599 3.83 20.33 -17.20
CA VAL A 599 4.33 20.12 -18.56
C VAL A 599 3.30 20.59 -19.55
N VAL A 600 3.65 21.57 -20.38
CA VAL A 600 2.81 22.05 -21.49
C VAL A 600 3.29 21.42 -22.79
N ASP A 601 2.36 20.87 -23.56
CA ASP A 601 2.59 20.21 -24.86
C ASP A 601 2.14 21.16 -25.98
N THR A 602 3.01 21.37 -26.96
CA THR A 602 2.81 22.20 -28.14
C THR A 602 2.91 21.37 -29.43
N SER A 603 2.80 20.05 -29.33
CA SER A 603 2.82 19.11 -30.47
C SER A 603 1.53 19.23 -31.29
N LEU A 604 1.66 19.16 -32.61
CA LEU A 604 0.55 19.25 -33.55
C LEU A 604 0.20 17.87 -34.10
N ASP A 605 -1.07 17.67 -34.47
CA ASP A 605 -1.47 16.48 -35.23
C ASP A 605 -1.10 16.69 -36.71
N PRO A 606 -0.32 15.79 -37.34
CA PRO A 606 0.03 15.88 -38.75
C PRO A 606 -1.15 15.96 -39.73
N GLN A 607 -2.31 15.41 -39.36
CA GLN A 607 -3.51 15.42 -40.21
C GLN A 607 -4.33 16.70 -40.09
N MET A 608 -4.06 17.51 -39.05
CA MET A 608 -4.72 18.80 -38.79
C MET A 608 -3.70 19.94 -38.74
N MET A 609 -2.62 19.86 -39.53
CA MET A 609 -1.61 20.91 -39.57
C MET A 609 -2.21 22.22 -40.09
N PRO A 610 -2.25 23.29 -39.27
CA PRO A 610 -2.49 24.62 -39.82
C PRO A 610 -1.35 24.94 -40.77
N THR A 611 -1.63 25.72 -41.82
CA THR A 611 -0.61 26.10 -42.81
C THR A 611 0.55 26.92 -42.22
N LYS A 612 0.47 27.30 -40.93
CA LYS A 612 1.20 28.37 -40.25
C LYS A 612 1.12 28.19 -38.73
N TYR A 613 2.25 28.17 -37.99
CA TYR A 613 2.26 27.88 -36.54
C TYR A 613 3.43 28.58 -35.82
N ALA A 614 3.25 28.99 -34.56
CA ALA A 614 4.28 29.57 -33.71
C ALA A 614 4.33 28.84 -32.37
N ARG A 615 5.55 28.58 -31.86
CA ARG A 615 5.74 27.94 -30.55
C ARG A 615 6.05 28.99 -29.49
N PRO A 616 5.43 28.91 -28.30
CA PRO A 616 5.77 29.80 -27.20
C PRO A 616 7.27 29.71 -26.86
N SER A 617 7.89 30.87 -26.68
CA SER A 617 9.28 31.01 -26.24
C SER A 617 9.40 31.64 -24.85
N GLU A 618 8.29 32.17 -24.30
CA GLU A 618 8.22 32.66 -22.93
C GLU A 618 6.80 32.52 -22.38
N TYR A 619 6.69 31.99 -21.16
CA TYR A 619 5.45 31.92 -20.39
C TYR A 619 5.52 32.81 -19.15
N LYS A 620 4.39 33.40 -18.78
CA LYS A 620 4.15 33.97 -17.46
C LYS A 620 3.10 33.11 -16.76
N VAL A 621 3.48 32.44 -15.68
CA VAL A 621 2.57 31.64 -14.87
C VAL A 621 2.17 32.42 -13.63
N GLN A 622 0.88 32.44 -13.33
CA GLN A 622 0.30 33.15 -12.20
C GLN A 622 -0.61 32.22 -11.40
N VAL A 623 -0.44 32.24 -10.07
CA VAL A 623 -1.33 31.59 -9.10
C VAL A 623 -1.59 32.58 -7.98
N GLY A 624 -2.85 32.95 -7.78
CA GLY A 624 -3.22 34.05 -6.88
C GLY A 624 -2.39 35.31 -7.14
N SER A 625 -1.64 35.73 -6.12
CA SER A 625 -0.71 36.89 -6.18
C SER A 625 0.72 36.54 -6.66
N GLN A 626 1.05 35.26 -6.75
CA GLN A 626 2.37 34.76 -7.12
C GLN A 626 2.53 34.68 -8.64
N ARG A 627 3.73 35.01 -9.13
CA ARG A 627 4.03 35.02 -10.57
C ARG A 627 5.44 34.52 -10.83
N ILE A 628 5.60 33.70 -11.88
CA ILE A 628 6.90 33.28 -12.41
C ILE A 628 6.93 33.51 -13.92
N ASN A 629 8.08 33.93 -14.43
CA ASN A 629 8.37 33.93 -15.86
C ASN A 629 9.23 32.71 -16.16
N VAL A 630 8.91 32.00 -17.22
CA VAL A 630 9.59 30.77 -17.63
C VAL A 630 9.96 30.91 -19.10
N ASP A 631 11.27 30.89 -19.38
CA ASP A 631 11.78 30.80 -20.73
C ASP A 631 11.49 29.41 -21.29
N ALA A 632 11.02 29.35 -22.53
CA ALA A 632 10.65 28.12 -23.20
C ALA A 632 11.51 27.91 -24.44
N ASN A 633 11.92 26.66 -24.68
CA ASN A 633 12.65 26.31 -25.89
C ASN A 633 11.68 26.08 -27.04
N SER A 634 11.51 27.06 -27.92
CA SER A 634 10.64 26.99 -29.10
C SER A 634 10.93 25.78 -30.02
N GLU A 635 12.09 25.12 -29.93
CA GLU A 635 12.40 23.91 -30.70
C GLU A 635 11.80 22.62 -30.10
N GLN A 636 11.42 22.62 -28.81
CA GLN A 636 10.88 21.46 -28.13
C GLN A 636 9.34 21.43 -28.12
N GLU A 637 8.77 20.24 -28.35
CA GLU A 637 7.32 20.00 -28.33
C GLU A 637 6.71 20.01 -26.94
N THR A 638 7.50 19.83 -25.89
CA THR A 638 7.04 19.79 -24.50
C THR A 638 7.93 20.67 -23.65
N GLN A 639 7.33 21.54 -22.84
CA GLN A 639 8.04 22.43 -21.92
C GLN A 639 7.65 22.09 -20.50
N SER A 640 8.63 21.92 -19.62
CA SER A 640 8.37 21.75 -18.19
C SER A 640 8.45 23.10 -17.49
N ILE A 641 7.37 23.47 -16.81
CA ILE A 641 7.25 24.68 -15.99
C ILE A 641 7.36 24.24 -14.53
N PRO A 642 8.51 24.48 -13.87
CA PRO A 642 8.67 24.12 -12.46
C PRO A 642 7.78 24.99 -11.57
N LEU A 643 7.11 24.37 -10.60
CA LEU A 643 6.23 25.06 -9.65
C LEU A 643 6.91 25.12 -8.29
N ASN A 644 7.60 26.23 -8.03
CA ASN A 644 8.39 26.44 -6.82
C ASN A 644 7.64 27.24 -5.74
N PHE A 645 6.32 27.25 -5.77
CA PHE A 645 5.49 28.06 -4.88
C PHE A 645 4.29 27.27 -4.35
N SER A 646 3.82 27.60 -3.14
CA SER A 646 2.70 26.88 -2.51
C SER A 646 1.39 27.23 -3.18
N VAL A 647 0.62 26.21 -3.57
CA VAL A 647 -0.70 26.34 -4.20
C VAL A 647 -1.82 25.83 -3.28
N SER A 648 -1.53 25.61 -2.00
CA SER A 648 -2.40 24.94 -1.04
C SER A 648 -3.75 25.63 -0.80
N ASN A 649 -3.86 26.93 -1.08
CA ASN A 649 -5.09 27.73 -0.94
C ASN A 649 -5.70 28.13 -2.29
N GLU A 650 -5.12 27.68 -3.38
CA GLU A 650 -5.43 28.15 -4.73
C GLU A 650 -6.07 27.00 -5.52
N LYS A 651 -7.05 27.32 -6.35
CA LYS A 651 -7.83 26.32 -7.11
C LYS A 651 -7.49 26.32 -8.59
N GLU A 652 -6.85 27.38 -9.06
CA GLU A 652 -6.57 27.62 -10.46
C GLU A 652 -5.18 28.22 -10.65
N LEU A 653 -4.62 27.96 -11.83
CA LEU A 653 -3.34 28.49 -12.27
C LEU A 653 -3.49 29.02 -13.69
N SER A 654 -3.08 30.26 -13.92
CA SER A 654 -3.10 30.86 -15.24
C SER A 654 -1.72 30.80 -15.89
N VAL A 655 -1.64 30.28 -17.11
CA VAL A 655 -0.43 30.30 -17.96
C VAL A 655 -0.67 31.27 -19.09
N PHE A 656 0.09 32.37 -19.13
CA PHE A 656 0.06 33.34 -20.20
C PHE A 656 1.26 33.13 -21.13
N ILE A 657 1.07 33.24 -22.44
CA ILE A 657 2.16 33.26 -23.42
C ILE A 657 2.55 34.73 -23.62
N THR A 658 3.79 35.08 -23.29
CA THR A 658 4.28 36.46 -23.43
C THR A 658 5.14 36.66 -24.68
N LYS A 659 5.75 35.59 -25.21
CA LYS A 659 6.48 35.58 -26.48
C LYS A 659 6.30 34.24 -27.20
N ALA A 660 6.31 34.26 -28.53
CA ALA A 660 6.38 33.07 -29.37
C ALA A 660 7.27 33.32 -30.60
N GLU A 661 7.82 32.24 -31.14
CA GLU A 661 8.63 32.25 -32.35
C GLU A 661 7.90 31.57 -33.50
N ALA A 662 7.93 32.21 -34.68
CA ALA A 662 7.21 31.75 -35.87
C ALA A 662 7.91 30.54 -36.51
N VAL A 663 7.11 29.53 -36.86
CA VAL A 663 7.47 28.40 -37.72
C VAL A 663 6.72 28.62 -39.04
N THR A 664 7.45 28.81 -40.14
CA THR A 664 7.02 29.49 -41.40
C THR A 664 5.51 29.64 -41.67
N GLY A 665 5.04 30.90 -41.66
CA GLY A 665 3.76 31.45 -42.17
C GLY A 665 2.88 32.19 -41.12
N ASN A 666 2.09 33.21 -41.53
CA ASN A 666 1.34 34.18 -40.68
C ASN A 666 -0.17 33.83 -40.37
N ASN A 667 -0.66 33.51 -39.17
CA ASN A 667 -0.15 33.44 -37.79
C ASN A 667 -1.10 32.52 -36.97
N TRP A 668 -0.60 31.63 -36.09
CA TRP A 668 -1.33 31.03 -34.94
C TRP A 668 -0.31 30.48 -33.92
N SER A 669 -0.46 30.74 -32.62
CA SER A 669 0.44 30.30 -31.53
C SER A 669 -0.31 29.41 -30.54
N GLY A 670 0.11 28.16 -30.29
CA GLY A 670 -0.75 27.22 -29.57
C GLY A 670 -0.08 26.32 -28.54
N LEU A 671 -0.69 26.25 -27.35
CA LEU A 671 -0.58 25.16 -26.36
C LEU A 671 -1.63 24.12 -26.71
N SER A 672 -1.21 22.88 -26.96
CA SER A 672 -2.07 21.76 -27.39
C SER A 672 -2.50 20.82 -26.26
N GLY A 673 -1.82 20.88 -25.12
CA GLY A 673 -2.13 20.09 -23.93
C GLY A 673 -1.33 20.52 -22.71
N ALA A 674 -1.74 20.06 -21.54
CA ALA A 674 -1.10 20.35 -20.27
C ALA A 674 -1.20 19.13 -19.33
N VAL A 675 -0.12 18.83 -18.61
CA VAL A 675 0.02 17.64 -17.75
C VAL A 675 0.65 18.06 -16.44
N TRP A 676 0.03 17.70 -15.31
CA TRP A 676 0.63 17.93 -14.00
C TRP A 676 1.59 16.79 -13.68
N CYS A 677 2.78 17.14 -13.19
CA CYS A 677 3.77 16.19 -12.74
C CYS A 677 3.89 16.26 -11.23
N PHE A 678 3.90 15.08 -10.62
CA PHE A 678 4.04 14.92 -9.18
C PHE A 678 5.35 14.21 -8.86
N SER A 679 5.90 14.53 -7.69
CA SER A 679 7.09 13.90 -7.15
C SER A 679 6.82 13.27 -5.78
N LYS A 680 7.63 12.28 -5.41
CA LYS A 680 7.73 11.83 -4.02
C LYS A 680 8.31 12.95 -3.17
N LEU A 681 8.06 12.94 -1.87
CA LEU A 681 8.74 13.84 -0.94
C LEU A 681 10.25 13.70 -1.07
N LYS A 682 10.92 14.77 -1.49
CA LYS A 682 12.39 14.81 -1.56
C LYS A 682 12.92 14.76 -0.12
N SER A 683 13.85 13.85 0.15
CA SER A 683 14.66 13.87 1.38
C SER A 683 15.22 15.30 1.57
N GLY A 684 14.71 16.03 2.56
CA GLY A 684 15.08 17.43 2.84
C GLY A 684 14.10 18.54 2.39
N GLN A 685 13.03 18.27 1.62
CA GLN A 685 12.02 19.29 1.26
C GLN A 685 10.94 19.55 2.32
N VAL A 686 11.06 18.95 3.51
CA VAL A 686 10.33 19.41 4.70
C VAL A 686 10.82 20.81 5.15
N SER A 687 11.85 21.37 4.51
CA SER A 687 12.39 22.69 4.82
C SER A 687 12.15 23.72 3.71
N LYS A 688 11.06 24.49 3.83
CA LYS A 688 11.08 25.97 3.90
C LYS A 688 9.66 26.56 4.02
N ARG A 689 9.39 27.06 5.24
CA ARG A 689 8.16 27.70 5.80
C ARG A 689 7.03 26.69 6.09
N GLN A 690 6.79 26.25 7.33
CA GLN A 690 7.15 26.73 8.66
C GLN A 690 7.86 25.59 9.37
N GLU A 691 9.18 25.70 9.57
CA GLU A 691 9.85 24.85 10.56
C GLU A 691 9.26 25.24 11.92
N LEU A 692 8.22 24.52 12.32
CA LEU A 692 8.00 24.25 13.73
C LEU A 692 9.11 23.25 14.09
N PRO A 693 10.05 23.63 14.96
CA PRO A 693 11.10 22.72 15.39
C PRO A 693 10.44 21.46 15.97
N ASP A 694 11.07 20.31 15.74
CA ASP A 694 10.67 19.03 16.30
C ASP A 694 10.20 19.17 17.75
N VAL A 695 8.89 19.12 17.97
CA VAL A 695 8.33 19.04 19.33
C VAL A 695 8.34 17.58 19.75
N ILE A 696 9.57 17.10 20.01
CA ILE A 696 9.84 16.32 21.21
C ILE A 696 9.28 17.13 22.40
N GLY A 697 8.70 16.47 23.39
CA GLY A 697 7.91 17.06 24.50
C GLY A 697 8.43 18.42 24.96
N ALA A 698 7.53 19.35 25.27
CA ALA A 698 7.88 20.72 25.62
C ALA A 698 8.95 20.75 26.73
N MET A 699 10.22 20.95 26.33
CA MET A 699 11.31 21.04 27.28
C MET A 699 11.41 22.48 27.79
N ALA A 700 11.17 22.71 29.09
CA ALA A 700 11.61 23.95 29.72
C ALA A 700 13.13 23.86 29.90
N SER A 701 13.91 24.81 29.39
CA SER A 701 15.35 24.85 29.66
C SER A 701 15.78 26.21 30.17
N GLY A 702 16.57 26.20 31.25
CA GLY A 702 17.05 27.41 31.91
C GLY A 702 18.41 27.18 32.54
N ILE A 703 19.19 28.25 32.66
CA ILE A 703 20.49 28.22 33.35
C ILE A 703 20.34 29.00 34.64
N ILE A 704 20.72 28.39 35.76
CA ILE A 704 20.83 29.08 37.04
C ILE A 704 22.28 29.34 37.34
N VAL A 705 22.61 30.57 37.71
CA VAL A 705 23.98 31.03 37.95
C VAL A 705 24.07 31.66 39.32
N ASN A 706 25.11 31.32 40.07
CA ASN A 706 25.56 32.15 41.18
C ASN A 706 26.92 32.74 40.81
N ASP A 707 26.97 34.04 40.56
CA ASP A 707 28.17 34.80 40.18
C ASP A 707 28.91 35.41 41.39
N GLY A 708 28.58 34.96 42.61
CA GLY A 708 29.07 35.54 43.86
C GLY A 708 28.16 36.62 44.45
N ASN A 709 27.12 37.06 43.74
CA ASN A 709 26.11 38.02 44.24
C ASN A 709 24.72 37.36 44.43
N GLY A 710 24.70 36.05 44.66
CA GLY A 710 23.49 35.25 44.86
C GLY A 710 22.99 34.58 43.58
N TRP A 711 22.07 33.64 43.75
CA TRP A 711 21.54 32.82 42.65
C TRP A 711 20.56 33.61 41.78
N LYS A 712 20.75 33.54 40.46
CA LYS A 712 19.91 34.18 39.44
C LYS A 712 19.50 33.14 38.39
N VAL A 713 18.27 33.28 37.90
CA VAL A 713 17.74 32.45 36.80
C VAL A 713 17.91 33.21 35.49
N PHE A 714 18.53 32.56 34.51
CA PHE A 714 18.62 33.01 33.13
C PHE A 714 17.79 32.06 32.26
N ASP A 715 16.58 32.48 31.93
CA ASP A 715 15.64 31.73 31.09
C ASP A 715 15.39 32.51 29.80
N HIS A 716 15.70 31.91 28.65
CA HIS A 716 15.50 32.52 27.34
C HIS A 716 14.04 32.34 26.90
N GLY A 717 13.14 33.14 27.50
CA GLY A 717 11.90 33.63 26.87
C GLY A 717 11.01 32.61 26.15
N LYS A 718 10.89 31.37 26.65
CA LYS A 718 9.87 30.41 26.19
C LYS A 718 8.64 30.44 27.12
N PRO A 719 7.43 30.06 26.64
CA PRO A 719 6.20 30.16 27.42
C PRO A 719 6.12 29.25 28.68
N TYR A 720 7.06 28.34 28.87
CA TYR A 720 7.06 27.32 29.94
C TYR A 720 8.33 27.39 30.82
N GLY A 721 8.68 28.56 31.32
CA GLY A 721 9.94 28.82 32.05
C GLY A 721 9.92 28.62 33.57
N ILE A 722 11.06 28.88 34.22
CA ILE A 722 11.15 28.97 35.69
C ILE A 722 10.59 30.33 36.13
N GLU A 723 9.42 30.34 36.76
CA GLU A 723 8.77 31.57 37.25
C GLU A 723 9.48 32.15 38.47
N ASN A 724 9.97 31.26 39.34
CA ASN A 724 10.56 31.66 40.60
C ASN A 724 11.57 30.64 41.10
N MET A 725 12.55 31.12 41.84
CA MET A 725 13.52 30.33 42.57
C MET A 725 13.76 30.93 43.94
N VAL A 726 13.71 30.08 44.97
CA VAL A 726 14.07 30.44 46.34
C VAL A 726 15.02 29.41 46.92
N ILE A 727 15.80 29.80 47.93
CA ILE A 727 16.60 28.85 48.71
C ILE A 727 15.78 28.46 49.93
N GLU A 728 15.59 27.16 50.13
CA GLU A 728 14.88 26.63 51.29
C GLU A 728 15.62 25.40 51.82
N ALA A 729 15.92 25.40 53.12
CA ALA A 729 16.65 24.32 53.79
C ALA A 729 17.97 23.93 53.09
N GLY A 730 18.67 24.91 52.52
CA GLY A 730 19.96 24.74 51.84
C GLY A 730 19.90 24.16 50.42
N ALA A 731 18.69 23.97 49.85
CA ALA A 731 18.48 23.52 48.47
C ALA A 731 17.82 24.61 47.62
N LEU A 732 18.00 24.54 46.30
CA LEU A 732 17.33 25.43 45.35
C LEU A 732 15.94 24.89 45.06
N LEU A 733 14.90 25.65 45.39
CA LEU A 733 13.51 25.30 45.09
C LEU A 733 13.03 26.12 43.90
N LEU A 734 12.67 25.43 42.83
CA LEU A 734 12.21 26.02 41.57
C LEU A 734 10.71 25.85 41.43
N ARG A 735 10.06 26.88 40.91
CA ARG A 735 8.68 26.83 40.44
C ARG A 735 8.64 27.10 38.93
N PHE A 736 8.10 26.15 38.19
CA PHE A 736 7.86 26.29 36.75
C PHE A 736 6.48 26.90 36.48
N SER A 737 6.33 27.57 35.34
CA SER A 737 5.04 28.14 34.91
C SER A 737 4.04 27.10 34.45
N ALA A 738 4.49 25.86 34.22
CA ALA A 738 3.65 24.72 33.87
C ALA A 738 4.15 23.43 34.54
N PRO A 739 3.28 22.41 34.72
CA PRO A 739 3.67 21.15 35.34
C PRO A 739 4.71 20.41 34.51
N CYS A 740 5.76 19.88 35.16
CA CYS A 740 6.81 19.08 34.49
C CYS A 740 6.82 17.65 35.03
N GLN A 741 6.98 16.66 34.16
CA GLN A 741 7.01 15.23 34.51
C GLN A 741 8.40 14.79 35.02
N SER A 742 9.47 15.40 34.51
CA SER A 742 10.84 15.17 34.99
C SER A 742 11.72 16.39 34.80
N ILE A 743 12.82 16.48 35.57
CA ILE A 743 13.90 17.44 35.29
C ILE A 743 15.23 16.71 35.20
N SER A 744 16.06 17.14 34.26
CA SER A 744 17.49 16.82 34.16
C SER A 744 18.29 18.05 34.57
N VAL A 745 19.30 17.84 35.42
CA VAL A 745 20.11 18.92 35.99
C VAL A 745 21.58 18.57 35.78
N ALA A 746 22.37 19.54 35.31
CA ALA A 746 23.80 19.37 35.11
C ALA A 746 24.55 20.65 35.53
N THR A 747 25.66 20.50 36.26
CA THR A 747 26.58 21.61 36.52
C THR A 747 27.45 21.89 35.29
N ILE A 748 27.73 23.17 35.01
CA ILE A 748 28.51 23.63 33.86
C ILE A 748 29.64 24.52 34.37
N GLY A 749 30.89 24.21 34.04
CA GLY A 749 32.05 25.06 34.36
C GLY A 749 32.96 24.55 35.48
N VAL A 750 34.12 25.20 35.61
CA VAL A 750 35.48 24.66 35.88
C VAL A 750 35.84 24.20 37.31
N GLU A 751 34.88 23.94 38.21
CA GLU A 751 35.18 23.20 39.44
C GLU A 751 34.28 21.95 39.50
N GLU A 752 34.81 20.83 39.01
CA GLU A 752 34.17 19.49 38.96
C GLU A 752 33.96 18.84 40.35
N THR A 753 33.66 19.63 41.38
CA THR A 753 33.48 19.12 42.75
C THR A 753 32.03 19.14 43.21
N ILE A 754 31.10 19.71 42.43
CA ILE A 754 29.68 19.84 42.83
C ILE A 754 28.75 19.21 41.78
N VAL A 755 27.93 18.26 42.24
CA VAL A 755 26.89 17.57 41.46
C VAL A 755 25.51 18.06 41.92
N ALA A 756 24.70 18.53 40.97
CA ALA A 756 23.34 18.96 41.22
C ALA A 756 22.34 17.82 40.92
N VAL A 757 21.44 17.54 41.85
CA VAL A 757 20.44 16.45 41.72
C VAL A 757 19.04 17.01 41.93
N GLY A 758 18.18 16.87 40.92
CA GLY A 758 16.78 17.27 40.97
C GLY A 758 15.88 16.21 41.62
N ALA A 759 14.98 16.64 42.50
CA ALA A 759 13.98 15.79 43.15
C ALA A 759 12.60 16.45 43.08
N PHE A 760 11.59 15.62 42.80
CA PHE A 760 10.19 16.05 42.75
C PHE A 760 9.68 16.41 44.14
N VAL A 761 8.93 17.51 44.27
CA VAL A 761 8.24 17.84 45.51
C VAL A 761 6.87 17.17 45.50
N ALA A 762 6.71 16.13 46.32
CA ALA A 762 5.49 15.34 46.37
C ALA A 762 4.24 16.21 46.60
N GLY A 763 3.28 16.14 45.68
CA GLY A 763 2.00 16.83 45.76
C GLY A 763 1.93 18.21 45.08
N ASP A 764 3.03 18.72 44.50
CA ASP A 764 3.00 19.97 43.73
C ASP A 764 3.77 19.81 42.40
N PRO A 765 3.08 19.57 41.27
CA PRO A 765 3.72 19.23 40.01
C PRO A 765 4.42 20.41 39.32
N LEU A 766 4.32 21.62 39.90
CA LEU A 766 5.01 22.83 39.46
C LEU A 766 6.34 23.04 40.18
N ARG A 767 6.63 22.29 41.25
CA ARG A 767 7.79 22.55 42.11
C ARG A 767 8.80 21.41 42.11
N TRP A 768 10.06 21.79 41.94
CA TRP A 768 11.19 20.87 41.95
C TRP A 768 12.30 21.39 42.85
N ARG A 769 12.92 20.49 43.61
CA ARG A 769 14.01 20.81 44.54
C ARG A 769 15.33 20.27 43.99
N ILE A 770 16.34 21.13 43.92
CA ILE A 770 17.69 20.77 43.49
C ILE A 770 18.61 20.78 44.68
N HIS A 771 19.17 19.62 44.99
CA HIS A 771 20.20 19.44 46.01
C HIS A 771 21.58 19.50 45.37
N LEU A 772 22.48 20.27 45.96
CA LEU A 772 23.89 20.31 45.56
C LEU A 772 24.66 19.33 46.44
N LYS A 773 25.55 18.56 45.84
CA LYS A 773 26.40 17.58 46.52
C LYS A 773 27.85 17.76 46.14
N ASP A 774 28.76 17.49 47.06
CA ASP A 774 30.19 17.47 46.74
C ASP A 774 30.62 16.19 46.00
N GLU A 775 31.90 16.08 45.65
CA GLU A 775 32.50 14.91 44.97
C GLU A 775 32.34 13.59 45.75
N ASN A 776 32.08 13.67 47.06
CA ASN A 776 31.86 12.52 47.93
C ASN A 776 30.35 12.23 48.15
N GLY A 777 29.47 12.98 47.50
CA GLY A 777 28.02 12.82 47.55
C GLY A 777 27.34 13.42 48.79
N LEU A 778 28.07 14.20 49.60
CA LEU A 778 27.53 14.89 50.78
C LEU A 778 26.81 16.16 50.37
N SER A 779 25.72 16.51 51.06
CA SER A 779 24.92 17.69 50.71
C SER A 779 25.67 18.98 51.06
N VAL A 780 25.75 19.89 50.09
CA VAL A 780 26.34 21.22 50.23
C VAL A 780 25.23 22.26 50.25
N ASN A 781 25.34 23.23 51.15
CA ASN A 781 24.35 24.30 51.26
C ASN A 781 24.49 25.26 50.06
N ALA A 782 23.39 25.46 49.33
CA ALA A 782 23.33 26.35 48.18
C ALA A 782 23.72 27.81 48.51
N GLU A 783 23.54 28.27 49.74
CA GLU A 783 23.91 29.64 50.16
C GLU A 783 25.43 29.86 50.20
N SER A 784 26.21 28.79 50.41
CA SER A 784 27.67 28.87 50.51
C SER A 784 28.41 28.70 49.18
N ILE A 785 27.68 28.51 48.09
CA ILE A 785 28.23 28.22 46.75
C ILE A 785 28.33 29.52 45.95
N VAL A 786 29.46 29.73 45.26
CA VAL A 786 29.69 30.86 44.35
C VAL A 786 30.34 30.38 43.06
N ASN A 787 30.22 31.16 41.98
CA ASN A 787 30.77 30.87 40.65
C ASN A 787 30.33 29.53 40.03
N THR A 788 29.11 29.08 40.32
CA THR A 788 28.55 27.82 39.79
C THR A 788 27.43 28.09 38.80
N TYR A 789 27.42 27.35 37.69
CA TYR A 789 26.38 27.38 36.67
C TYR A 789 25.69 26.02 36.63
N ILE A 790 24.37 26.01 36.58
CA ILE A 790 23.54 24.80 36.54
C ILE A 790 22.60 24.92 35.35
N SER A 791 22.71 24.00 34.40
CA SER A 791 21.73 23.82 33.35
C SER A 791 20.61 22.89 33.81
N ILE A 792 19.39 23.25 33.45
CA ILE A 792 18.19 22.51 33.78
C ILE A 792 17.39 22.31 32.51
N THR A 793 16.94 21.07 32.31
CA THR A 793 16.02 20.69 31.24
C THR A 793 14.85 19.94 31.87
N ALA A 794 13.65 20.51 31.84
CA ALA A 794 12.42 19.90 32.33
C ALA A 794 11.61 19.34 31.17
N ASN A 795 11.08 18.12 31.29
CA ASN A 795 10.23 17.45 30.30
C ASN A 795 8.79 17.28 30.79
#